data_AF-A0A2J8I743-F1
#
_entry.id   AF-A0A2J8I743-F1
#
_cell.length_a   1.000
_cell.length_b   1.000
_cell.length_c   1.000
_cell.angle_alpha   90.00
_cell.angle_beta   90.00
_cell.angle_gamma   90.00
#
_symmetry.space_group_name_H-M   'P 1'
#
loop_
_entity.id
_entity.type
_entity.pdbx_description
1 polymer ?
#
loop_
_entity_poly.entity_id
_entity_poly.type
_entity_poly.pdbx_seq_one_letter_code
_entity_poly.pdbx_strand_id
1 'polypeptide(L)'
;MRGIFVARWRIHRLKINGFKVFTEFSENYSSDLVIYDGPNGFGKTSLFDAKQLLFCSELPRISARHRVLKSGNKKYNRSIFQNHNSQDGISIIAELQKGSEILYVMRLAKQEDLDLSGNKPNSFNEFKLYELSGFDGTASPRLIEDEKQFWSEKFGDKFLENFPVLNYLQQDSKSIVIPDGCNSNKRTDQISHLLNLDELDARIDNIGKLKSESKVQFGETNKAYIEQKTQLEELQRTLTVSDAIPVAYTKLTELQVTPQWDLKAPFTVGSFKNLEQLLEQLDLLNHVYSGRQEIAKRIRNQQKIDFTKRNEFGLAVRLFHHFDKLPGLHKNKAELDKLEKICRTLDTEVSKLASSHGSLISSYIEEQESIKLMQLLEEKNKLHLGHSGVSKKQAEVMQLRTKLLQKVENSEHDCPLCGFDYQENSLLLSAIEAKTVLLEQNLNQIGMQISQCYQSLEVILAPLKGKYLPLLETARREFDTKLYSELANYEHQIQRLVAIGQKLEQQGIELPKVYSPEPEEQLKQVSAVNAAILQSLEPEDEMLSTNEFDFFKAHFSDLSKLEQLTEEQIEQKKIYIQQQHKLTVNASIIARQKDVDFYRVKSQYLEELCSQLENIETQLKHARTHYTNQTLGQMESLFHIYSGRLLQNYQSGLGVFIDTPNGKQRKTAAMNFTTVRDSEHDAALSMSSGQISALSLSLFLALNKKYAKTAFVFIDDPTQCMDEINIASLSDLLRVELRDRQVVMSTHEQDISDYLCYRYGKAGLSRKQVNLLEKVKLSSN
;
A
#
# COMPACT_ATOMS: atom_id res chain seq x y z
N MET A 1 -43.34 67.49 3.21
CA MET A 1 -43.12 66.61 2.03
C MET A 1 -43.74 65.26 2.31
N ARG A 2 -44.81 64.87 1.60
CA ARG A 2 -45.34 63.50 1.63
C ARG A 2 -44.38 62.64 0.79
N GLY A 3 -43.38 62.05 1.44
CA GLY A 3 -42.52 61.06 0.81
C GLY A 3 -43.35 59.88 0.35
N ILE A 4 -43.06 59.36 -0.83
CA ILE A 4 -43.62 58.12 -1.36
C ILE A 4 -43.33 57.02 -0.33
N PHE A 5 -44.33 56.62 0.47
CA PHE A 5 -44.18 55.53 1.42
C PHE A 5 -44.11 54.24 0.62
N VAL A 6 -42.90 53.69 0.47
CA VAL A 6 -42.74 52.32 -0.01
C VAL A 6 -43.47 51.40 0.96
N ALA A 7 -44.47 50.66 0.48
CA ALA A 7 -45.22 49.73 1.31
C ALA A 7 -44.26 48.68 1.90
N ARG A 8 -44.23 48.57 3.22
CA ARG A 8 -43.44 47.58 3.97
C ARG A 8 -44.36 46.63 4.73
N TRP A 9 -43.89 45.42 4.98
CA TRP A 9 -44.61 44.44 5.76
C TRP A 9 -44.83 44.90 7.20
N ARG A 10 -46.09 44.86 7.64
CA ARG A 10 -46.55 45.13 9.01
C ARG A 10 -47.34 43.94 9.54
N ILE A 11 -47.36 43.74 10.85
CA ILE A 11 -48.18 42.71 11.49
C ILE A 11 -49.62 43.25 11.59
N HIS A 12 -50.58 42.52 11.03
CA HIS A 12 -52.01 42.87 11.07
C HIS A 12 -52.72 42.13 12.22
N ARG A 13 -52.50 40.82 12.37
CA ARG A 13 -53.05 40.00 13.46
C ARG A 13 -52.02 39.00 13.96
N LEU A 14 -52.12 38.64 15.24
CA LEU A 14 -51.34 37.57 15.87
C LEU A 14 -52.28 36.66 16.65
N LYS A 15 -52.12 35.35 16.49
CA LYS A 15 -52.78 34.31 17.29
C LYS A 15 -51.73 33.39 17.90
N ILE A 16 -51.86 33.03 19.17
CA ILE A 16 -50.94 32.17 19.90
C ILE A 16 -51.77 31.14 20.66
N ASN A 17 -51.44 29.86 20.50
CA ASN A 17 -52.06 28.76 21.23
C ASN A 17 -51.00 27.92 21.95
N GLY A 18 -51.26 27.54 23.19
CA GLY A 18 -50.44 26.62 23.97
C GLY A 18 -49.03 27.11 24.35
N PHE A 19 -48.74 28.42 24.31
CA PHE A 19 -47.40 28.97 24.51
C PHE A 19 -47.23 29.69 25.86
N LYS A 20 -46.29 29.22 26.69
CA LYS A 20 -45.92 29.80 28.00
C LYS A 20 -47.14 30.09 28.88
N VAL A 21 -47.47 31.35 29.13
CA VAL A 21 -48.62 31.73 29.98
C VAL A 21 -49.95 31.74 29.22
N PHE A 22 -49.92 31.62 27.89
CA PHE A 22 -51.11 31.72 27.04
C PHE A 22 -51.62 30.33 26.64
N THR A 23 -52.86 30.01 27.04
CA THR A 23 -53.64 28.89 26.47
C THR A 23 -54.11 29.24 25.07
N GLU A 24 -54.76 30.40 24.93
CA GLU A 24 -55.10 31.05 23.66
C GLU A 24 -54.93 32.57 23.81
N PHE A 25 -54.39 33.23 22.79
CA PHE A 25 -54.29 34.67 22.71
C PHE A 25 -54.48 35.10 21.25
N SER A 26 -55.37 36.06 21.00
CA SER A 26 -55.58 36.62 19.67
C SER A 26 -55.76 38.14 19.75
N GLU A 27 -55.03 38.88 18.91
CA GLU A 27 -55.09 40.34 18.91
C GLU A 27 -54.76 40.97 17.55
N ASN A 28 -55.36 42.14 17.27
CA ASN A 28 -55.09 42.94 16.07
C ASN A 28 -53.96 43.96 16.33
N TYR A 29 -53.00 44.05 15.41
CA TYR A 29 -51.77 44.86 15.48
C TYR A 29 -51.75 46.05 14.51
N SER A 30 -52.80 46.31 13.74
CA SER A 30 -52.82 47.28 12.62
C SER A 30 -52.50 48.74 12.97
N SER A 31 -52.32 49.06 14.25
CA SER A 31 -51.95 50.40 14.71
C SER A 31 -50.45 50.67 14.55
N ASP A 32 -50.08 51.94 14.39
CA ASP A 32 -48.68 52.39 14.33
C ASP A 32 -47.97 52.19 15.67
N LEU A 33 -48.70 52.33 16.78
CA LEU A 33 -48.24 51.97 18.12
C LEU A 33 -49.13 50.87 18.73
N VAL A 34 -48.53 49.81 19.24
CA VAL A 34 -49.19 48.80 20.07
C VAL A 34 -48.44 48.69 21.39
N ILE A 35 -49.11 48.95 22.51
CA ILE A 35 -48.52 48.84 23.86
C ILE A 35 -49.15 47.67 24.60
N TYR A 36 -48.30 46.80 25.15
CA TYR A 36 -48.66 45.82 26.17
C TYR A 36 -48.47 46.43 27.55
N ASP A 37 -49.58 46.62 28.27
CA ASP A 37 -49.58 47.04 29.66
C ASP A 37 -50.08 45.91 30.56
N GLY A 38 -49.56 45.89 31.78
CA GLY A 38 -49.94 44.91 32.80
C GLY A 38 -48.79 44.59 33.75
N PRO A 39 -49.08 43.96 34.89
CA PRO A 39 -48.06 43.65 35.90
C PRO A 39 -47.02 42.67 35.37
N ASN A 40 -45.89 42.59 36.08
CA ASN A 40 -44.87 41.59 35.77
C ASN A 40 -45.42 40.17 35.99
N GLY A 41 -45.05 39.23 35.12
CA GLY A 41 -45.55 37.85 35.15
C GLY A 41 -46.77 37.56 34.27
N PHE A 42 -47.47 38.58 33.74
CA PHE A 42 -48.66 38.39 32.89
C PHE A 42 -48.36 38.10 31.40
N GLY A 43 -47.09 37.85 31.05
CA GLY A 43 -46.73 37.36 29.71
C GLY A 43 -46.25 38.41 28.70
N LYS A 44 -45.97 39.66 29.08
CA LYS A 44 -45.41 40.71 28.19
C LYS A 44 -44.21 40.21 27.38
N THR A 45 -43.17 39.76 28.07
CA THR A 45 -41.98 39.14 27.46
C THR A 45 -42.32 37.87 26.69
N SER A 46 -43.33 37.10 27.11
CA SER A 46 -43.77 35.91 26.38
C SER A 46 -44.37 36.27 25.01
N LEU A 47 -45.05 37.41 24.87
CA LEU A 47 -45.53 37.90 23.57
C LEU A 47 -44.38 38.32 22.64
N PHE A 48 -43.26 38.80 23.16
CA PHE A 48 -42.07 39.06 22.35
C PHE A 48 -41.34 37.78 22.00
N ASP A 49 -41.19 36.85 22.94
CA ASP A 49 -40.62 35.53 22.68
C ASP A 49 -41.44 34.80 21.59
N ALA A 50 -42.77 34.90 21.58
CA ALA A 50 -43.61 34.32 20.54
C ALA A 50 -43.31 34.92 19.15
N LYS A 51 -43.17 36.24 19.05
CA LYS A 51 -42.81 36.90 17.78
C LYS A 51 -41.39 36.57 17.35
N GLN A 52 -40.45 36.54 18.28
CA GLN A 52 -39.07 36.16 17.98
C GLN A 52 -39.00 34.71 17.50
N LEU A 53 -39.72 33.79 18.13
CA LEU A 53 -39.78 32.39 17.70
C LEU A 53 -40.46 32.23 16.33
N LEU A 54 -41.50 33.03 16.06
CA LEU A 54 -42.16 33.07 14.75
C LEU A 54 -41.16 33.43 13.64
N PHE A 55 -40.37 34.48 13.83
CA PHE A 55 -39.46 35.00 12.80
C PHE A 55 -38.11 34.28 12.78
N CYS A 56 -37.48 34.04 13.93
CA CYS A 56 -36.09 33.59 14.05
C CYS A 56 -35.91 32.11 14.33
N SER A 57 -36.98 31.34 14.58
CA SER A 57 -36.95 29.93 15.02
C SER A 57 -36.24 29.65 16.35
N GLU A 58 -35.47 30.60 16.89
CA GLU A 58 -34.71 30.46 18.13
C GLU A 58 -34.94 31.64 19.10
N LEU A 59 -34.60 31.40 20.37
CA LEU A 59 -34.58 32.42 21.43
C LEU A 59 -33.16 32.55 22.00
N PRO A 60 -32.30 33.43 21.42
CA PRO A 60 -30.88 33.55 21.80
C PRO A 60 -30.65 33.78 23.29
N ARG A 61 -31.54 34.53 23.94
CA ARG A 61 -31.50 34.80 25.39
C ARG A 61 -31.55 33.51 26.22
N ILE A 62 -32.40 32.57 25.83
CA ILE A 62 -32.57 31.31 26.55
C ILE A 62 -31.37 30.40 26.30
N SER A 63 -30.89 30.33 25.05
CA SER A 63 -29.67 29.61 24.68
C SER A 63 -28.45 30.10 25.45
N ALA A 64 -28.29 31.43 25.60
CA ALA A 64 -27.20 32.04 26.35
C ALA A 64 -27.29 31.72 27.85
N ARG A 65 -28.46 31.90 28.46
CA ARG A 65 -28.69 31.58 29.89
C ARG A 65 -28.47 30.09 30.18
N HIS A 66 -28.94 29.20 29.29
CA HIS A 66 -28.72 27.77 29.41
C HIS A 66 -27.22 27.41 29.39
N ARG A 67 -26.42 28.06 28.52
CA ARG A 67 -24.97 27.88 28.43
C ARG A 67 -24.26 28.23 29.74
N VAL A 68 -24.65 29.35 30.37
CA VAL A 68 -24.07 29.80 31.65
C VAL A 68 -24.48 28.92 32.82
N LEU A 69 -25.73 28.47 32.86
CA LEU A 69 -26.28 27.67 33.95
C LEU A 69 -25.75 26.22 34.00
N LYS A 70 -24.92 25.80 33.03
CA LYS A 70 -24.30 24.46 32.93
C LYS A 70 -25.26 23.31 33.28
N SER A 71 -26.53 23.44 32.90
CA SER A 71 -27.46 22.31 33.02
C SER A 71 -26.97 21.22 32.10
N GLY A 72 -26.55 20.07 32.67
CA GLY A 72 -26.03 18.93 31.91
C GLY A 72 -27.05 18.35 30.91
N ASN A 73 -26.81 17.13 30.42
CA ASN A 73 -27.71 16.43 29.48
C ASN A 73 -29.02 15.91 30.14
N LYS A 74 -29.70 16.74 30.92
CA LYS A 74 -31.00 16.42 31.51
C LYS A 74 -32.08 16.47 30.42
N LYS A 75 -32.88 15.40 30.33
CA LYS A 75 -34.11 15.39 29.55
C LYS A 75 -35.24 15.94 30.42
N TYR A 76 -36.14 16.70 29.82
CA TYR A 76 -37.31 17.27 30.48
C TYR A 76 -38.57 16.57 29.96
N ASN A 77 -39.53 16.32 30.84
CA ASN A 77 -40.78 15.66 30.45
C ASN A 77 -41.73 16.60 29.67
N ARG A 78 -41.47 17.91 29.69
CA ARG A 78 -42.29 18.92 29.02
C ARG A 78 -41.41 20.08 28.57
N SER A 79 -41.74 20.67 27.42
CA SER A 79 -41.08 21.87 26.92
C SER A 79 -41.36 23.07 27.84
N ILE A 80 -40.33 23.90 28.08
CA ILE A 80 -40.46 25.17 28.81
C ILE A 80 -41.34 26.19 28.08
N PHE A 81 -41.61 25.94 26.79
CA PHE A 81 -42.42 26.80 25.94
C PHE A 81 -43.89 26.40 25.95
N GLN A 82 -44.23 25.19 26.39
CA GLN A 82 -45.59 24.70 26.39
C GLN A 82 -46.34 25.19 27.62
N ASN A 83 -47.51 25.78 27.42
CA ASN A 83 -48.39 26.19 28.50
C ASN A 83 -48.81 25.00 29.36
N HIS A 84 -48.83 25.14 30.67
CA HIS A 84 -49.14 24.03 31.60
C HIS A 84 -50.55 23.46 31.45
N ASN A 85 -51.51 24.27 31.00
CA ASN A 85 -52.92 23.89 30.89
C ASN A 85 -53.31 23.42 29.49
N SER A 86 -52.40 23.51 28.50
CA SER A 86 -52.64 23.02 27.13
C SER A 86 -52.20 21.56 26.99
N GLN A 87 -53.03 20.71 26.41
CA GLN A 87 -52.62 19.35 26.00
C GLN A 87 -52.18 19.27 24.54
N ASP A 88 -52.50 20.31 23.76
CA ASP A 88 -52.12 20.42 22.36
C ASP A 88 -50.72 21.02 22.17
N GLY A 89 -50.21 20.85 20.96
CA GLY A 89 -48.97 21.47 20.51
C GLY A 89 -49.02 23.00 20.50
N ILE A 90 -47.89 23.62 20.18
CA ILE A 90 -47.72 25.08 20.23
C ILE A 90 -47.91 25.64 18.82
N SER A 91 -48.79 26.62 18.65
CA SER A 91 -48.96 27.32 17.38
C SER A 91 -48.93 28.84 17.53
N ILE A 92 -48.11 29.52 16.73
CA ILE A 92 -48.04 30.97 16.66
C ILE A 92 -48.33 31.38 15.21
N ILE A 93 -49.42 32.09 14.97
CA ILE A 93 -49.91 32.49 13.65
C ILE A 93 -49.85 34.01 13.54
N ALA A 94 -49.30 34.52 12.44
CA ALA A 94 -49.36 35.95 12.12
C ALA A 94 -49.91 36.19 10.72
N GLU A 95 -50.72 37.24 10.62
CA GLU A 95 -51.08 37.87 9.36
C GLU A 95 -50.18 39.08 9.15
N LEU A 96 -49.46 39.09 8.04
CA LEU A 96 -48.57 40.16 7.62
C LEU A 96 -49.19 40.85 6.40
N GLN A 97 -49.14 42.17 6.37
CA GLN A 97 -49.70 42.95 5.28
C GLN A 97 -48.68 43.95 4.72
N LYS A 98 -48.61 44.04 3.40
CA LYS A 98 -47.81 45.01 2.65
C LYS A 98 -48.66 45.60 1.53
N GLY A 99 -49.30 46.74 1.80
CA GLY A 99 -50.27 47.30 0.87
C GLY A 99 -51.45 46.35 0.66
N SER A 100 -51.62 45.84 -0.56
CA SER A 100 -52.64 44.84 -0.91
C SER A 100 -52.17 43.39 -0.74
N GLU A 101 -50.87 43.15 -0.57
CA GLU A 101 -50.32 41.81 -0.36
C GLU A 101 -50.56 41.37 1.09
N ILE A 102 -51.04 40.14 1.27
CA ILE A 102 -51.25 39.52 2.58
C ILE A 102 -50.47 38.21 2.61
N LEU A 103 -49.79 37.96 3.73
CA LEU A 103 -49.03 36.75 3.97
C LEU A 103 -49.43 36.18 5.34
N TYR A 104 -49.78 34.89 5.36
CA TYR A 104 -50.11 34.17 6.57
C TYR A 104 -49.01 33.18 6.89
N VAL A 105 -48.39 33.32 8.06
CA VAL A 105 -47.31 32.45 8.53
C VAL A 105 -47.68 31.82 9.87
N MET A 106 -47.27 30.57 10.06
CA MET A 106 -47.49 29.82 11.27
C MET A 106 -46.22 29.11 11.71
N ARG A 107 -45.80 29.34 12.95
CA ARG A 107 -44.78 28.54 13.63
C ARG A 107 -45.50 27.48 14.46
N LEU A 108 -45.27 26.21 14.15
CA LEU A 108 -45.95 25.08 14.79
C LEU A 108 -44.94 24.08 15.35
N ALA A 109 -45.12 23.71 16.62
CA ALA A 109 -44.52 22.54 17.23
C ALA A 109 -45.63 21.54 17.58
N LYS A 110 -45.66 20.40 16.87
CA LYS A 110 -46.67 19.36 17.09
C LYS A 110 -46.43 18.69 18.44
N GLN A 111 -47.49 18.20 19.07
CA GLN A 111 -47.39 17.49 20.34
C GLN A 111 -46.48 16.26 20.23
N GLU A 112 -46.62 15.49 19.14
CA GLU A 112 -45.76 14.34 18.82
C GLU A 112 -44.26 14.70 18.78
N ASP A 113 -43.92 15.82 18.12
CA ASP A 113 -42.53 16.29 18.01
C ASP A 113 -41.98 16.74 19.37
N LEU A 114 -42.82 17.38 20.21
CA LEU A 114 -42.46 17.81 21.56
C LEU A 114 -42.22 16.62 22.51
N ASP A 115 -43.05 15.59 22.42
CA ASP A 115 -42.94 14.38 23.26
C ASP A 115 -41.72 13.51 22.88
N LEU A 116 -41.38 13.46 21.59
CA LEU A 116 -40.18 12.78 21.09
C LEU A 116 -38.89 13.55 21.43
N SER A 117 -38.99 14.86 21.61
CA SER A 117 -37.84 15.70 21.92
C SER A 117 -37.34 15.48 23.36
N GLY A 118 -36.05 15.70 23.59
CA GLY A 118 -35.52 15.78 24.96
C GLY A 118 -35.98 17.01 25.75
N ASN A 119 -36.82 17.86 25.15
CA ASN A 119 -37.36 19.13 25.68
C ASN A 119 -36.30 20.02 26.33
N LYS A 120 -35.10 20.07 25.75
CA LYS A 120 -34.04 20.92 26.27
C LYS A 120 -34.41 22.40 26.07
N PRO A 121 -34.15 23.30 27.03
CA PRO A 121 -34.47 24.73 26.92
C PRO A 121 -33.86 25.46 25.71
N ASN A 122 -32.78 24.91 25.14
CA ASN A 122 -32.09 25.44 23.97
C ASN A 122 -32.33 24.62 22.68
N SER A 123 -33.26 23.65 22.71
CA SER A 123 -33.70 22.93 21.51
C SER A 123 -34.87 23.68 20.89
N PHE A 124 -34.78 23.93 19.58
CA PHE A 124 -35.83 24.59 18.81
C PHE A 124 -36.21 23.83 17.53
N ASN A 125 -35.67 22.62 17.32
CA ASN A 125 -35.87 21.83 16.11
C ASN A 125 -37.33 21.43 15.89
N GLU A 126 -38.11 21.44 16.96
CA GLU A 126 -39.53 21.09 16.98
C GLU A 126 -40.40 22.23 16.37
N PHE A 127 -39.88 23.45 16.28
CA PHE A 127 -40.62 24.63 15.81
C PHE A 127 -40.46 24.87 14.30
N LYS A 128 -41.33 24.26 13.50
CA LYS A 128 -41.30 24.37 12.03
C LYS A 128 -42.16 25.53 11.50
N LEU A 129 -41.69 26.20 10.45
CA LEU A 129 -42.42 27.29 9.79
C LEU A 129 -43.34 26.79 8.68
N TYR A 130 -44.55 27.33 8.62
CA TYR A 130 -45.54 27.02 7.60
C TYR A 130 -46.14 28.29 7.01
N GLU A 131 -46.47 28.23 5.71
CA GLU A 131 -47.30 29.22 5.02
C GLU A 131 -48.77 28.74 5.01
N LEU A 132 -49.71 29.64 5.32
CA LEU A 132 -51.15 29.36 5.35
C LEU A 132 -51.88 30.03 4.19
N SER A 133 -53.01 29.46 3.79
CA SER A 133 -53.93 30.07 2.81
C SER A 133 -54.84 31.15 3.43
N GLY A 134 -55.01 31.14 4.74
CA GLY A 134 -55.81 32.12 5.49
C GLY A 134 -55.50 32.09 6.98
N PHE A 135 -55.90 33.14 7.71
CA PHE A 135 -55.57 33.30 9.14
C PHE A 135 -56.11 32.16 10.03
N ASP A 136 -57.33 31.69 9.77
CA ASP A 136 -57.97 30.60 10.50
C ASP A 136 -57.86 29.25 9.75
N GLY A 137 -57.21 29.24 8.58
CA GLY A 137 -57.09 28.08 7.70
C GLY A 137 -55.95 27.14 8.11
N THR A 138 -56.12 26.38 9.19
CA THR A 138 -55.09 25.44 9.71
C THR A 138 -55.14 24.05 9.08
N ALA A 139 -56.06 23.79 8.14
CA ALA A 139 -56.35 22.45 7.64
C ALA A 139 -55.30 21.88 6.65
N SER A 140 -54.49 22.72 6.00
CA SER A 140 -53.43 22.29 5.06
C SER A 140 -52.24 23.28 4.99
N PRO A 141 -51.47 23.42 6.08
CA PRO A 141 -50.32 24.32 6.11
C PRO A 141 -49.17 23.82 5.22
N ARG A 142 -48.59 24.69 4.39
CA ARG A 142 -47.43 24.36 3.55
C ARG A 142 -46.14 24.53 4.34
N LEU A 143 -45.38 23.44 4.55
CA LEU A 143 -44.08 23.51 5.22
C LEU A 143 -43.07 24.33 4.40
N ILE A 144 -42.34 25.21 5.07
CA ILE A 144 -41.20 25.94 4.49
C ILE A 144 -39.92 25.23 4.93
N GLU A 145 -39.22 24.58 3.98
CA GLU A 145 -37.98 23.85 4.27
C GLU A 145 -36.78 24.80 4.44
N ASP A 146 -36.64 25.80 3.58
CA ASP A 146 -35.58 26.82 3.67
C ASP A 146 -36.15 28.16 4.15
N GLU A 147 -36.12 28.35 5.49
CA GLU A 147 -36.56 29.60 6.11
C GLU A 147 -35.67 30.79 5.76
N LYS A 148 -34.37 30.58 5.55
CA LYS A 148 -33.42 31.65 5.22
C LYS A 148 -33.77 32.26 3.88
N GLN A 149 -34.01 31.41 2.87
CA GLN A 149 -34.41 31.86 1.55
C GLN A 149 -35.79 32.54 1.59
N PHE A 150 -36.78 31.90 2.22
CA PHE A 150 -38.14 32.44 2.32
C PHE A 150 -38.18 33.85 2.91
N TRP A 151 -37.49 34.08 4.04
CA TRP A 151 -37.44 35.39 4.65
C TRP A 151 -36.59 36.39 3.87
N SER A 152 -35.51 35.94 3.22
CA SER A 152 -34.68 36.82 2.38
C SER A 152 -35.46 37.37 1.18
N GLU A 153 -36.33 36.57 0.57
CA GLU A 153 -37.20 37.00 -0.54
C GLU A 153 -38.26 38.03 -0.08
N LYS A 154 -38.83 37.87 1.12
CA LYS A 154 -39.94 38.73 1.60
C LYS A 154 -39.47 39.97 2.35
N PHE A 155 -38.47 39.83 3.22
CA PHE A 155 -37.98 40.86 4.13
C PHE A 155 -36.58 41.37 3.81
N GLY A 156 -35.89 40.74 2.85
CA GLY A 156 -34.56 41.11 2.38
C GLY A 156 -33.44 40.30 3.04
N ASP A 157 -32.28 40.35 2.40
CA ASP A 157 -31.10 39.54 2.76
C ASP A 157 -30.75 39.59 4.24
N LYS A 158 -30.38 38.43 4.78
CA LYS A 158 -29.94 38.23 6.18
C LYS A 158 -30.94 38.71 7.23
N PHE A 159 -32.24 38.73 6.93
CA PHE A 159 -33.27 39.13 7.90
C PHE A 159 -33.15 38.40 9.24
N LEU A 160 -32.93 37.08 9.22
CA LEU A 160 -32.81 36.26 10.43
C LEU A 160 -31.66 36.68 11.34
N GLU A 161 -30.47 36.93 10.76
CA GLU A 161 -29.28 37.37 11.48
C GLU A 161 -29.43 38.82 11.99
N ASN A 162 -30.12 39.65 11.21
CA ASN A 162 -30.29 41.06 11.50
C ASN A 162 -31.43 41.35 12.50
N PHE A 163 -32.41 40.46 12.65
CA PHE A 163 -33.60 40.67 13.48
C PHE A 163 -33.28 41.02 14.96
N PRO A 164 -32.36 40.32 15.66
CA PRO A 164 -32.06 40.63 17.07
C PRO A 164 -31.38 42.00 17.25
N VAL A 165 -30.79 42.57 16.20
CA VAL A 165 -30.06 43.84 16.26
C VAL A 165 -30.90 44.99 15.71
N LEU A 166 -31.74 44.73 14.71
CA LEU A 166 -32.52 45.75 14.01
C LEU A 166 -33.97 45.82 14.46
N ASN A 167 -34.60 44.71 14.84
CA ASN A 167 -36.06 44.63 14.98
C ASN A 167 -36.53 44.37 16.40
N TYR A 168 -35.67 43.86 17.28
CA TYR A 168 -36.04 43.53 18.66
C TYR A 168 -35.01 44.02 19.69
N LEU A 169 -35.42 44.96 20.53
CA LEU A 169 -34.69 45.33 21.74
C LEU A 169 -35.24 44.54 22.92
N GLN A 170 -34.41 43.66 23.49
CA GLN A 170 -34.79 42.84 24.64
C GLN A 170 -34.73 43.66 25.94
N GLN A 171 -35.51 43.25 26.93
CA GLN A 171 -35.43 43.77 28.30
C GLN A 171 -33.99 43.67 28.84
N ASP A 172 -33.49 44.78 29.40
CA ASP A 172 -32.12 44.96 29.91
C ASP A 172 -30.99 44.69 28.89
N SER A 173 -31.26 44.71 27.58
CA SER A 173 -30.22 44.49 26.56
C SER A 173 -29.23 45.65 26.47
N LYS A 174 -28.06 45.44 27.08
CA LYS A 174 -26.88 46.32 26.98
C LYS A 174 -25.79 45.72 26.09
N SER A 175 -26.00 44.51 25.57
CA SER A 175 -24.98 43.64 24.97
C SER A 175 -24.17 44.26 23.82
N ILE A 176 -24.74 45.22 23.08
CA ILE A 176 -24.07 45.93 21.98
C ILE A 176 -23.13 47.03 22.52
N VAL A 177 -23.54 47.72 23.60
CA VAL A 177 -22.78 48.81 24.23
C VAL A 177 -21.80 48.27 25.27
N ILE A 178 -22.20 47.26 26.04
CA ILE A 178 -21.36 46.54 26.99
C ILE A 178 -21.46 45.06 26.63
N PRO A 179 -20.43 44.46 26.02
CA PRO A 179 -20.39 43.02 25.80
C PRO A 179 -20.41 42.31 27.15
N ASP A 180 -21.52 41.64 27.47
CA ASP A 180 -21.61 40.82 28.66
C ASP A 180 -20.71 39.57 28.53
N GLY A 181 -20.31 38.98 29.66
CA GLY A 181 -19.58 37.69 29.69
C GLY A 181 -20.31 36.50 29.03
N CYS A 182 -21.52 36.70 28.50
CA CYS A 182 -22.28 35.76 27.70
C CYS A 182 -21.94 35.79 26.20
N ASN A 183 -21.25 36.84 25.72
CA ASN A 183 -20.87 37.02 24.32
C ASN A 183 -19.43 37.55 24.23
N SER A 184 -18.47 36.68 23.90
CA SER A 184 -17.03 37.03 23.80
C SER A 184 -16.69 37.85 22.55
N ASN A 185 -17.67 38.08 21.68
CA ASN A 185 -17.50 38.76 20.40
C ASN A 185 -17.35 40.27 20.62
N LYS A 186 -16.46 40.90 19.84
CA LYS A 186 -16.26 42.36 19.91
C LYS A 186 -17.55 43.06 19.48
N ARG A 187 -17.77 44.30 19.91
CA ARG A 187 -18.96 45.09 19.51
C ARG A 187 -19.16 45.15 17.99
N THR A 188 -18.06 45.23 17.25
CA THR A 188 -18.04 45.24 15.78
C THR A 188 -18.47 43.91 15.16
N ASP A 189 -18.18 42.78 15.80
CA ASP A 189 -18.60 41.46 15.34
C ASP A 189 -20.11 41.24 15.52
N GLN A 190 -20.76 41.94 16.45
CA GLN A 190 -22.22 41.89 16.61
C GLN A 190 -22.97 42.65 15.51
N ILE A 191 -22.29 43.57 14.82
CA ILE A 191 -22.84 44.44 13.76
C ILE A 191 -22.26 44.07 12.38
N SER A 192 -21.23 43.22 12.31
CA SER A 192 -20.52 42.87 11.07
C SER A 192 -21.44 42.30 9.98
N HIS A 193 -22.45 41.52 10.36
CA HIS A 193 -23.45 40.96 9.45
C HIS A 193 -24.26 42.03 8.72
N LEU A 194 -24.45 43.21 9.34
CA LEU A 194 -25.13 44.37 8.76
C LEU A 194 -24.27 45.10 7.71
N LEU A 195 -22.95 44.94 7.79
CA LEU A 195 -21.99 45.59 6.91
C LEU A 195 -21.81 44.82 5.59
N ASN A 196 -22.41 43.65 5.39
CA ASN A 196 -22.28 42.85 4.16
C ASN A 196 -20.81 42.67 3.69
N LEU A 197 -19.90 42.39 4.62
CA LEU A 197 -18.48 42.24 4.32
C LEU A 197 -18.11 40.85 3.81
N ASP A 198 -19.04 39.89 3.84
CA ASP A 198 -18.75 38.46 3.59
C ASP A 198 -18.07 38.20 2.25
N GLU A 199 -18.50 38.87 1.17
CA GLU A 199 -17.90 38.69 -0.16
C GLU A 199 -16.46 39.24 -0.20
N LEU A 200 -16.21 40.37 0.45
CA LEU A 200 -14.88 40.95 0.56
C LEU A 200 -13.98 40.09 1.44
N ASP A 201 -14.49 39.60 2.56
CA ASP A 201 -13.77 38.73 3.48
C ASP A 201 -13.42 37.39 2.80
N ALA A 202 -14.35 36.80 2.05
CA ALA A 202 -14.08 35.60 1.25
C ALA A 202 -13.02 35.83 0.16
N ARG A 203 -13.02 36.99 -0.51
CA ARG A 203 -11.98 37.36 -1.48
C ARG A 203 -10.62 37.55 -0.80
N ILE A 204 -10.57 38.20 0.36
CA ILE A 204 -9.34 38.37 1.14
C ILE A 204 -8.78 37.00 1.54
N ASP A 205 -9.62 36.10 2.04
CA ASP A 205 -9.22 34.75 2.44
C ASP A 205 -8.70 33.92 1.27
N ASN A 206 -9.37 33.98 0.11
CA ASN A 206 -8.93 33.29 -1.10
C ASN A 206 -7.56 33.78 -1.59
N ILE A 207 -7.34 35.10 -1.59
CA ILE A 207 -6.04 35.66 -1.96
C ILE A 207 -4.97 35.31 -0.92
N GLY A 208 -5.33 35.28 0.36
CA GLY A 208 -4.44 34.81 1.42
C GLY A 208 -3.97 33.37 1.20
N LYS A 209 -4.88 32.47 0.81
CA LYS A 209 -4.55 31.07 0.47
C LYS A 209 -3.64 30.99 -0.76
N LEU A 210 -3.99 31.66 -1.86
CA LEU A 210 -3.17 31.70 -3.08
C LEU A 210 -1.76 32.24 -2.81
N LYS A 211 -1.65 33.28 -1.98
CA LYS A 211 -0.37 33.85 -1.56
C LYS A 211 0.46 32.84 -0.77
N SER A 212 -0.17 32.09 0.14
CA SER A 212 0.53 31.07 0.93
C SER A 212 1.06 29.93 0.05
N GLU A 213 0.25 29.43 -0.89
CA GLU A 213 0.65 28.38 -1.84
C GLU A 213 1.75 28.87 -2.79
N SER A 214 1.61 30.07 -3.34
CA SER A 214 2.61 30.69 -4.21
C SER A 214 3.95 30.89 -3.49
N LYS A 215 3.94 31.28 -2.21
CA LYS A 215 5.17 31.41 -1.40
C LYS A 215 5.87 30.07 -1.18
N VAL A 216 5.12 29.00 -0.94
CA VAL A 216 5.67 27.64 -0.81
C VAL A 216 6.32 27.21 -2.14
N GLN A 217 5.59 27.37 -3.24
CA GLN A 217 6.08 27.00 -4.57
C GLN A 217 7.31 27.82 -5.00
N PHE A 218 7.36 29.10 -4.65
CA PHE A 218 8.54 29.95 -4.83
C PHE A 218 9.74 29.41 -4.04
N GLY A 219 9.54 29.07 -2.76
CA GLY A 219 10.59 28.52 -1.91
C GLY A 219 11.18 27.21 -2.46
N GLU A 220 10.35 26.29 -2.95
CA GLU A 220 10.79 25.04 -3.58
C GLU A 220 11.53 25.27 -4.90
N THR A 221 10.98 26.13 -5.77
CA THR A 221 11.58 26.46 -7.07
C THR A 221 12.93 27.14 -6.90
N ASN A 222 13.07 28.04 -5.92
CA ASN A 222 14.33 28.73 -5.66
C ASN A 222 15.39 27.78 -5.09
N LYS A 223 15.00 26.82 -4.25
CA LYS A 223 15.91 25.74 -3.80
C LYS A 223 16.41 24.91 -4.97
N ALA A 224 15.50 24.47 -5.86
CA ALA A 224 15.86 23.70 -7.05
C ALA A 224 16.78 24.50 -7.99
N TYR A 225 16.53 25.80 -8.17
CA TYR A 225 17.42 26.69 -8.94
C TYR A 225 18.84 26.71 -8.36
N ILE A 226 18.99 26.90 -7.04
CA ILE A 226 20.30 26.93 -6.37
C ILE A 226 21.02 25.59 -6.56
N GLU A 227 20.32 24.47 -6.36
CA GLU A 227 20.89 23.13 -6.51
C GLU A 227 21.39 22.86 -7.93
N GLN A 228 20.58 23.16 -8.94
CA GLN A 228 20.98 22.99 -10.35
C GLN A 228 22.14 23.89 -10.72
N LYS A 229 22.17 25.13 -10.20
CA LYS A 229 23.28 26.06 -10.42
C LYS A 229 24.57 25.53 -9.80
N THR A 230 24.55 25.03 -8.57
CA THR A 230 25.74 24.45 -7.93
C THR A 230 26.27 23.24 -8.69
N GLN A 231 25.39 22.37 -9.17
CA GLN A 231 25.77 21.20 -9.96
C GLN A 231 26.35 21.56 -11.33
N LEU A 232 25.89 22.66 -11.93
CA LEU A 232 26.44 23.20 -13.17
C LEU A 232 27.84 23.79 -12.96
N GLU A 233 28.06 24.52 -11.87
CA GLU A 233 29.38 25.06 -11.50
C GLU A 233 30.40 23.93 -11.24
N GLU A 234 30.00 22.84 -10.58
CA GLU A 234 30.83 21.65 -10.39
C GLU A 234 31.23 20.96 -11.71
N LEU A 235 30.28 20.79 -12.64
CA LEU A 235 30.57 20.22 -13.95
C LEU A 235 31.50 21.12 -14.78
N GLN A 236 31.30 22.43 -14.75
CA GLN A 236 32.16 23.38 -15.47
C GLN A 236 33.61 23.34 -14.96
N ARG A 237 33.83 23.13 -13.65
CA ARG A 237 35.18 22.94 -13.08
C ARG A 237 35.88 21.67 -13.55
N THR A 238 35.13 20.67 -14.03
CA THR A 238 35.67 19.38 -14.49
C THR A 238 36.28 19.48 -15.90
N LEU A 239 35.98 20.54 -16.65
CA LEU A 239 36.57 20.76 -17.98
C LEU A 239 37.97 21.36 -17.88
N THR A 240 39.00 20.56 -18.15
CA THR A 240 40.35 21.06 -18.49
C THR A 240 40.38 21.45 -19.98
N VAL A 241 40.71 22.71 -20.24
CA VAL A 241 40.84 23.27 -21.60
C VAL A 241 42.10 22.67 -22.23
N SER A 242 41.91 21.74 -23.16
CA SER A 242 42.93 21.39 -24.15
C SER A 242 42.26 20.99 -25.46
N ASP A 243 42.62 21.72 -26.51
CA ASP A 243 42.20 21.50 -27.90
C ASP A 243 42.95 20.29 -28.44
N ALA A 244 42.35 19.11 -28.35
CA ALA A 244 42.90 17.88 -28.91
C ALA A 244 42.27 17.59 -30.28
N ILE A 245 43.13 17.21 -31.23
CA ILE A 245 42.78 16.87 -32.62
C ILE A 245 41.83 15.66 -32.62
N PRO A 246 40.68 15.69 -33.32
CA PRO A 246 39.71 14.61 -33.30
C PRO A 246 40.29 13.30 -33.85
N VAL A 247 40.24 12.23 -33.05
CA VAL A 247 40.72 10.89 -33.41
C VAL A 247 39.54 10.01 -33.83
N ALA A 248 39.72 9.20 -34.89
CA ALA A 248 38.69 8.28 -35.37
C ALA A 248 38.58 7.02 -34.49
N TYR A 249 37.37 6.49 -34.32
CA TYR A 249 37.14 5.27 -33.55
C TYR A 249 37.69 4.03 -34.25
N THR A 250 38.53 3.27 -33.54
CA THR A 250 38.96 1.92 -33.90
C THR A 250 38.55 0.94 -32.80
N LYS A 251 38.10 -0.25 -33.19
CA LYS A 251 37.72 -1.34 -32.27
C LYS A 251 38.93 -2.26 -32.08
N LEU A 252 39.34 -2.47 -30.83
CA LEU A 252 40.57 -3.22 -30.50
C LEU A 252 40.31 -4.66 -30.04
N THR A 253 39.07 -5.00 -29.65
CA THR A 253 38.68 -6.34 -29.18
C THR A 253 37.58 -6.95 -30.03
N GLU A 254 37.69 -8.23 -30.36
CA GLU A 254 36.66 -8.99 -31.09
C GLU A 254 35.78 -9.85 -30.17
N LEU A 255 35.71 -9.52 -28.87
CA LEU A 255 34.88 -10.24 -27.91
C LEU A 255 33.39 -10.09 -28.24
N GLN A 256 32.60 -11.13 -27.93
CA GLN A 256 31.13 -11.07 -28.04
C GLN A 256 30.52 -10.03 -27.09
N VAL A 257 31.15 -9.80 -25.93
CA VAL A 257 30.84 -8.70 -25.03
C VAL A 257 31.98 -7.70 -25.12
N THR A 258 31.75 -6.59 -25.81
CA THR A 258 32.75 -5.53 -25.93
C THR A 258 32.91 -4.82 -24.58
N PRO A 259 34.13 -4.71 -24.04
CA PRO A 259 34.38 -4.01 -22.79
C PRO A 259 34.04 -2.52 -22.93
N GLN A 260 33.69 -1.87 -21.81
CA GLN A 260 33.20 -0.48 -21.82
C GLN A 260 34.19 0.49 -22.48
N TRP A 261 35.50 0.30 -22.29
CA TRP A 261 36.54 1.12 -22.91
C TRP A 261 36.64 0.95 -24.44
N ASP A 262 36.13 -0.15 -25.01
CA ASP A 262 36.18 -0.42 -26.44
C ASP A 262 34.88 -0.10 -27.18
N LEU A 263 33.84 0.36 -26.47
CA LEU A 263 32.58 0.82 -27.06
C LEU A 263 32.75 2.09 -27.89
N LYS A 264 31.90 2.27 -28.92
CA LYS A 264 31.87 3.50 -29.72
C LYS A 264 31.48 4.72 -28.89
N ALA A 265 30.59 4.53 -27.92
CA ALA A 265 30.17 5.54 -26.94
C ALA A 265 30.39 4.99 -25.51
N PRO A 266 31.57 5.19 -24.92
CA PRO A 266 31.91 4.64 -23.60
C PRO A 266 31.26 5.40 -22.43
N PHE A 267 30.79 6.63 -22.65
CA PHE A 267 30.20 7.48 -21.63
C PHE A 267 28.73 7.76 -21.89
N THR A 268 27.97 7.82 -20.80
CA THR A 268 26.59 8.34 -20.76
C THR A 268 26.54 9.53 -19.82
N VAL A 269 25.46 10.32 -19.89
CA VAL A 269 25.28 11.56 -19.10
C VAL A 269 25.38 11.33 -17.58
N GLY A 270 25.36 10.09 -17.08
CA GLY A 270 25.58 9.73 -15.68
C GLY A 270 26.90 9.00 -15.36
N SER A 271 27.65 8.51 -16.35
CA SER A 271 28.84 7.66 -16.15
C SER A 271 30.18 8.36 -16.44
N PHE A 272 30.17 9.68 -16.59
CA PHE A 272 31.38 10.47 -16.88
C PHE A 272 32.47 10.35 -15.79
N LYS A 273 32.10 10.05 -14.54
CA LYS A 273 33.04 9.83 -13.44
C LYS A 273 33.96 8.61 -13.61
N ASN A 274 33.65 7.69 -14.54
CA ASN A 274 34.41 6.45 -14.72
C ASN A 274 35.65 6.62 -15.62
N LEU A 275 36.02 7.86 -15.97
CA LEU A 275 37.18 8.13 -16.84
C LEU A 275 38.47 7.55 -16.25
N GLU A 276 38.73 7.73 -14.96
CA GLU A 276 39.94 7.20 -14.31
C GLU A 276 40.02 5.67 -14.40
N GLN A 277 38.91 4.97 -14.12
CA GLN A 277 38.83 3.52 -14.23
C GLN A 277 39.04 3.01 -15.66
N LEU A 278 38.53 3.73 -16.67
CA LEU A 278 38.72 3.37 -18.08
C LEU A 278 40.15 3.64 -18.55
N LEU A 279 40.80 4.68 -18.02
CA LEU A 279 42.21 4.96 -18.29
C LEU A 279 43.12 3.92 -17.63
N GLU A 280 42.83 3.51 -16.38
CA GLU A 280 43.55 2.43 -15.71
C GLU A 280 43.46 1.11 -16.48
N GLN A 281 42.29 0.78 -17.05
CA GLN A 281 42.11 -0.40 -17.89
C GLN A 281 42.92 -0.34 -19.20
N LEU A 282 43.07 0.85 -19.78
CA LEU A 282 43.92 1.05 -20.96
C LEU A 282 45.41 1.00 -20.61
N ASP A 283 45.79 1.52 -19.44
CA ASP A 283 47.16 1.45 -18.95
C ASP A 283 47.54 -0.02 -18.65
N LEU A 284 46.64 -0.80 -18.04
CA LEU A 284 46.77 -2.25 -17.90
C LEU A 284 46.93 -2.95 -19.25
N LEU A 285 46.16 -2.55 -20.27
CA LEU A 285 46.30 -3.10 -21.62
C LEU A 285 47.67 -2.78 -22.24
N ASN A 286 48.22 -1.59 -21.98
CA ASN A 286 49.57 -1.24 -22.41
C ASN A 286 50.65 -2.07 -21.68
N HIS A 287 50.48 -2.31 -20.38
CA HIS A 287 51.36 -3.20 -19.62
C HIS A 287 51.29 -4.66 -20.10
N VAL A 288 50.09 -5.18 -20.39
CA VAL A 288 49.91 -6.52 -20.97
C VAL A 288 50.54 -6.63 -22.36
N TYR A 289 50.45 -5.57 -23.18
CA TYR A 289 51.10 -5.54 -24.49
C TYR A 289 52.63 -5.55 -24.39
N SER A 290 53.22 -4.76 -23.49
CA SER A 290 54.67 -4.77 -23.26
C SER A 290 55.17 -6.10 -22.69
N GLY A 291 54.37 -6.78 -21.85
CA GLY A 291 54.64 -8.10 -21.27
C GLY A 291 54.32 -9.32 -22.15
N ARG A 292 53.98 -9.15 -23.43
CA ARG A 292 53.47 -10.23 -24.29
C ARG A 292 54.35 -11.49 -24.38
N GLN A 293 55.67 -11.33 -24.35
CA GLN A 293 56.61 -12.46 -24.44
C GLN A 293 56.56 -13.34 -23.20
N GLU A 294 56.36 -12.72 -22.03
CA GLU A 294 56.32 -13.43 -20.75
C GLU A 294 54.95 -14.08 -20.52
N ILE A 295 53.87 -13.45 -20.99
CA ILE A 295 52.53 -14.07 -21.08
C ILE A 295 52.59 -15.35 -21.93
N ALA A 296 53.33 -15.34 -23.05
CA ALA A 296 53.53 -16.53 -23.88
C ALA A 296 54.27 -17.65 -23.13
N LYS A 297 55.28 -17.32 -22.31
CA LYS A 297 55.97 -18.31 -21.46
C LYS A 297 55.03 -18.89 -20.40
N ARG A 298 54.27 -18.05 -19.68
CA ARG A 298 53.29 -18.49 -18.66
C ARG A 298 52.21 -19.39 -19.25
N ILE A 299 51.73 -19.11 -20.46
CA ILE A 299 50.74 -19.96 -21.14
C ILE A 299 51.35 -21.32 -21.52
N ARG A 300 52.59 -21.35 -22.03
CA ARG A 300 53.28 -22.61 -22.33
C ARG A 300 53.52 -23.44 -21.05
N ASN A 301 53.95 -22.79 -19.97
CA ASN A 301 54.15 -23.44 -18.68
C ASN A 301 52.81 -23.96 -18.10
N GLN A 302 51.74 -23.17 -18.16
CA GLN A 302 50.41 -23.60 -17.73
C GLN A 302 49.90 -24.78 -18.56
N GLN A 303 50.10 -24.78 -19.88
CA GLN A 303 49.75 -25.91 -20.74
C GLN A 303 50.54 -27.18 -20.37
N LYS A 304 51.84 -27.06 -20.07
CA LYS A 304 52.67 -28.17 -19.57
C LYS A 304 52.13 -28.72 -18.24
N ILE A 305 51.77 -27.85 -17.30
CA ILE A 305 51.22 -28.23 -15.98
C ILE A 305 49.82 -28.84 -16.09
N ASP A 306 48.95 -28.30 -16.94
CA ASP A 306 47.61 -28.86 -17.14
C ASP A 306 47.65 -30.20 -17.88
N PHE A 307 48.70 -30.46 -18.67
CA PHE A 307 48.94 -31.75 -19.29
C PHE A 307 49.32 -32.84 -18.28
N THR A 308 50.15 -32.54 -17.27
CA THR A 308 50.54 -33.52 -16.24
C THR A 308 49.38 -33.94 -15.33
N LYS A 309 48.36 -33.09 -15.17
CA LYS A 309 47.17 -33.38 -14.36
C LYS A 309 46.15 -34.29 -15.04
N ARG A 310 46.28 -34.56 -16.34
CA ARG A 310 45.32 -35.40 -17.07
C ARG A 310 45.50 -36.86 -16.68
N ASN A 311 44.39 -37.57 -16.44
CA ASN A 311 44.41 -39.00 -16.11
C ASN A 311 45.10 -39.85 -17.21
N GLU A 312 45.00 -39.42 -18.47
CA GLU A 312 45.66 -40.04 -19.63
C GLU A 312 47.20 -40.00 -19.52
N PHE A 313 47.77 -38.98 -18.87
CA PHE A 313 49.21 -38.85 -18.68
C PHE A 313 49.74 -39.95 -17.75
N GLY A 314 49.11 -40.14 -16.59
CA GLY A 314 49.48 -41.20 -15.66
C GLY A 314 49.27 -42.61 -16.22
N LEU A 315 48.32 -42.80 -17.14
CA LEU A 315 48.10 -44.06 -17.85
C LEU A 315 49.19 -44.30 -18.91
N ALA A 316 49.54 -43.27 -19.70
CA ALA A 316 50.57 -43.36 -20.73
C ALA A 316 51.93 -43.71 -20.11
N VAL A 317 52.31 -43.06 -19.01
CA VAL A 317 53.61 -43.30 -18.34
C VAL A 317 53.76 -44.76 -17.86
N ARG A 318 52.67 -45.39 -17.39
CA ARG A 318 52.71 -46.75 -16.83
C ARG A 318 52.65 -47.86 -17.88
N LEU A 319 51.89 -47.67 -18.96
CA LEU A 319 51.54 -48.75 -19.88
C LEU A 319 52.29 -48.69 -21.22
N PHE A 320 52.99 -47.59 -21.53
CA PHE A 320 53.62 -47.34 -22.82
C PHE A 320 54.47 -48.51 -23.35
N HIS A 321 55.41 -49.03 -22.55
CA HIS A 321 56.29 -50.14 -22.95
C HIS A 321 55.65 -51.54 -22.92
N HIS A 322 54.39 -51.63 -22.46
CA HIS A 322 53.70 -52.91 -22.27
C HIS A 322 52.63 -53.18 -23.34
N PHE A 323 52.26 -52.18 -24.15
CA PHE A 323 51.28 -52.35 -25.23
C PHE A 323 51.72 -53.36 -26.31
N ASP A 324 53.01 -53.49 -26.59
CA ASP A 324 53.52 -54.47 -27.58
C ASP A 324 53.34 -55.93 -27.13
N LYS A 325 53.15 -56.17 -25.83
CA LYS A 325 52.95 -57.52 -25.26
C LYS A 325 51.49 -57.99 -25.34
N LEU A 326 50.56 -57.08 -25.63
CA LEU A 326 49.11 -57.30 -25.64
C LEU A 326 48.63 -58.36 -26.67
N PRO A 327 49.13 -58.40 -27.92
CA PRO A 327 48.75 -59.44 -28.88
C PRO A 327 49.20 -60.85 -28.46
N GLY A 328 50.35 -60.95 -27.78
CA GLY A 328 50.86 -62.21 -27.23
C GLY A 328 50.00 -62.70 -26.06
N LEU A 329 49.60 -61.78 -25.16
CA LEU A 329 48.72 -62.10 -24.05
C LEU A 329 47.31 -62.53 -24.51
N HIS A 330 46.73 -61.93 -25.56
CA HIS A 330 45.45 -62.40 -26.12
C HIS A 330 45.53 -63.85 -26.63
N LYS A 331 46.63 -64.21 -27.33
CA LYS A 331 46.83 -65.59 -27.80
C LYS A 331 46.91 -66.56 -26.62
N ASN A 332 47.72 -66.24 -25.61
CA ASN A 332 47.86 -67.07 -24.42
C ASN A 332 46.54 -67.19 -23.64
N LYS A 333 45.75 -66.12 -23.56
CA LYS A 333 44.42 -66.15 -22.92
C LYS A 333 43.42 -67.02 -23.68
N ALA A 334 43.41 -66.94 -25.02
CA ALA A 334 42.54 -67.77 -25.85
C ALA A 334 42.89 -69.26 -25.75
N GLU A 335 44.17 -69.62 -25.64
CA GLU A 335 44.61 -70.99 -25.40
C GLU A 335 44.21 -71.48 -24.00
N LEU A 336 44.37 -70.63 -22.97
CA LEU A 336 43.89 -70.91 -21.62
C LEU A 336 42.39 -71.17 -21.56
N ASP A 337 41.57 -70.34 -22.21
CA ASP A 337 40.12 -70.49 -22.19
C ASP A 337 39.65 -71.76 -22.92
N LYS A 338 40.37 -72.19 -23.97
CA LYS A 338 40.11 -73.48 -24.64
C LYS A 338 40.42 -74.66 -23.72
N LEU A 339 41.58 -74.65 -23.07
CA LEU A 339 41.98 -75.68 -22.10
C LEU A 339 40.99 -75.73 -20.92
N GLU A 340 40.56 -74.57 -20.42
CA GLU A 340 39.64 -74.46 -19.30
C GLU A 340 38.24 -74.99 -19.63
N LYS A 341 37.75 -74.74 -20.85
CA LYS A 341 36.49 -75.35 -21.32
C LYS A 341 36.59 -76.88 -21.32
N ILE A 342 37.64 -77.43 -21.92
CA ILE A 342 37.82 -78.90 -22.03
C ILE A 342 37.90 -79.55 -20.66
N CYS A 343 38.75 -79.03 -19.76
CA CYS A 343 38.90 -79.57 -18.41
C CYS A 343 37.60 -79.51 -17.60
N ARG A 344 36.81 -78.43 -17.71
CA ARG A 344 35.49 -78.35 -17.06
C ARG A 344 34.52 -79.42 -17.58
N THR A 345 34.49 -79.66 -18.89
CA THR A 345 33.68 -80.75 -19.47
C THR A 345 34.13 -82.12 -18.98
N LEU A 346 35.44 -82.35 -18.84
CA LEU A 346 35.97 -83.62 -18.35
C LEU A 346 35.62 -83.82 -16.87
N ASP A 347 35.66 -82.79 -16.03
CA ASP A 347 35.33 -82.89 -14.60
C ASP A 347 33.83 -83.05 -14.27
N THR A 348 32.95 -83.06 -15.28
CA THR A 348 31.52 -83.23 -15.05
C THR A 348 31.18 -84.70 -14.68
N GLU A 349 30.34 -84.92 -13.67
CA GLU A 349 29.92 -86.26 -13.26
C GLU A 349 29.27 -87.06 -14.41
N VAL A 350 29.61 -88.35 -14.54
CA VAL A 350 29.13 -89.27 -15.61
C VAL A 350 27.60 -89.31 -15.71
N SER A 351 26.91 -89.14 -14.58
CA SER A 351 25.46 -89.07 -14.49
C SER A 351 24.85 -87.87 -15.23
N LYS A 352 25.56 -86.75 -15.35
CA LYS A 352 25.07 -85.48 -15.93
C LYS A 352 25.57 -85.20 -17.35
N LEU A 353 26.47 -86.03 -17.89
CA LEU A 353 26.94 -85.91 -19.27
C LEU A 353 25.77 -86.06 -20.26
N ALA A 354 25.55 -85.03 -21.09
CA ALA A 354 24.58 -85.00 -22.17
C ALA A 354 25.26 -85.19 -23.54
N SER A 355 24.48 -85.48 -24.59
CA SER A 355 25.00 -85.70 -25.96
C SER A 355 25.82 -84.53 -26.50
N SER A 356 25.49 -83.28 -26.12
CA SER A 356 26.24 -82.07 -26.46
C SER A 356 27.67 -82.04 -25.90
N HIS A 357 27.89 -82.63 -24.72
CA HIS A 357 29.22 -82.76 -24.13
C HIS A 357 30.02 -83.84 -24.86
N GLY A 358 29.33 -84.87 -25.37
CA GLY A 358 29.92 -85.90 -26.22
C GLY A 358 30.51 -85.35 -27.52
N SER A 359 29.81 -84.43 -28.19
CA SER A 359 30.33 -83.78 -29.42
C SER A 359 31.54 -82.86 -29.20
N LEU A 360 31.71 -82.33 -27.99
CA LEU A 360 32.85 -81.47 -27.63
C LEU A 360 34.08 -82.30 -27.27
N ILE A 361 33.85 -83.49 -26.71
CA ILE A 361 34.88 -84.45 -26.34
C ILE A 361 35.32 -85.25 -27.58
N SER A 362 34.42 -85.53 -28.53
CA SER A 362 34.72 -86.28 -29.76
C SER A 362 35.77 -85.62 -30.64
N SER A 363 35.94 -84.29 -30.58
CA SER A 363 37.01 -83.60 -31.32
C SER A 363 38.42 -83.83 -30.76
N TYR A 364 38.53 -84.45 -29.57
CA TYR A 364 39.80 -84.69 -28.87
C TYR A 364 40.11 -86.18 -28.67
N ILE A 365 39.31 -87.08 -29.27
CA ILE A 365 39.45 -88.54 -29.21
C ILE A 365 39.44 -89.12 -30.64
N GLU A 366 39.98 -90.31 -30.83
CA GLU A 366 39.86 -91.12 -32.06
C GLU A 366 38.40 -91.47 -32.40
N GLU A 367 38.13 -91.59 -33.71
CA GLU A 367 36.79 -91.72 -34.29
C GLU A 367 36.01 -92.97 -33.77
N GLN A 368 36.71 -94.07 -33.50
CA GLN A 368 36.11 -95.30 -32.96
C GLN A 368 35.60 -95.13 -31.52
N GLU A 369 36.36 -94.46 -30.67
CA GLU A 369 35.97 -94.21 -29.27
C GLU A 369 34.89 -93.12 -29.19
N SER A 370 34.88 -92.17 -30.13
CA SER A 370 33.81 -91.18 -30.28
C SER A 370 32.45 -91.83 -30.55
N ILE A 371 32.39 -92.78 -31.49
CA ILE A 371 31.14 -93.50 -31.82
C ILE A 371 30.66 -94.29 -30.59
N LYS A 372 31.59 -94.97 -29.91
CA LYS A 372 31.29 -95.75 -28.71
C LYS A 372 30.78 -94.86 -27.56
N LEU A 373 31.35 -93.68 -27.38
CA LEU A 373 30.91 -92.71 -26.38
C LEU A 373 29.50 -92.18 -26.69
N MET A 374 29.20 -91.87 -27.95
CA MET A 374 27.86 -91.42 -28.34
C MET A 374 26.79 -92.50 -28.17
N GLN A 375 27.11 -93.76 -28.50
CA GLN A 375 26.21 -94.90 -28.26
C GLN A 375 25.94 -95.11 -26.76
N LEU A 376 26.98 -95.08 -25.92
CA LEU A 376 26.83 -95.21 -24.48
C LEU A 376 26.02 -94.06 -23.86
N LEU A 377 26.15 -92.83 -24.37
CA LEU A 377 25.33 -91.69 -23.93
C LEU A 377 23.86 -91.83 -24.35
N GLU A 378 23.57 -92.38 -25.53
CA GLU A 378 22.20 -92.69 -25.94
C GLU A 378 21.57 -93.81 -25.11
N GLU A 379 22.30 -94.91 -24.88
CA GLU A 379 21.84 -96.01 -24.02
C GLU A 379 21.56 -95.53 -22.60
N LYS A 380 22.48 -94.74 -22.04
CA LYS A 380 22.31 -94.09 -20.74
C LYS A 380 21.03 -93.24 -20.71
N ASN A 381 20.78 -92.41 -21.73
CA ASN A 381 19.60 -91.55 -21.78
C ASN A 381 18.31 -92.39 -21.88
N LYS A 382 18.30 -93.46 -22.68
CA LYS A 382 17.16 -94.39 -22.76
C LYS A 382 16.88 -95.07 -21.41
N LEU A 383 17.90 -95.56 -20.72
CA LEU A 383 17.76 -96.19 -19.40
C LEU A 383 17.27 -95.19 -18.33
N HIS A 384 17.73 -93.94 -18.37
CA HIS A 384 17.28 -92.89 -17.44
C HIS A 384 15.85 -92.39 -17.70
N LEU A 385 15.43 -92.29 -18.97
CA LEU A 385 14.06 -91.91 -19.34
C LEU A 385 13.03 -92.97 -18.93
N GLY A 386 13.37 -94.26 -18.98
CA GLY A 386 12.51 -95.34 -18.49
C GLY A 386 12.41 -95.43 -16.96
N HIS A 387 13.50 -95.12 -16.24
CA HIS A 387 13.58 -95.33 -14.79
C HIS A 387 13.10 -94.13 -13.94
N SER A 388 13.26 -92.89 -14.42
CA SER A 388 13.03 -91.67 -13.62
C SER A 388 11.56 -91.41 -13.25
N GLY A 389 10.60 -91.86 -14.05
CA GLY A 389 9.16 -91.68 -13.78
C GLY A 389 8.51 -92.83 -12.99
N VAL A 390 8.97 -94.07 -13.22
CA VAL A 390 8.34 -95.28 -12.68
C VAL A 390 8.82 -95.57 -11.25
N SER A 391 10.11 -95.37 -10.96
CA SER A 391 10.70 -95.68 -9.64
C SER A 391 10.14 -94.80 -8.51
N LYS A 392 9.99 -93.48 -8.72
CA LYS A 392 9.45 -92.57 -7.70
C LYS A 392 7.98 -92.83 -7.36
N LYS A 393 7.12 -92.99 -8.38
CA LYS A 393 5.70 -93.29 -8.19
C LYS A 393 5.48 -94.68 -7.59
N GLN A 394 6.29 -95.68 -7.96
CA GLN A 394 6.17 -97.03 -7.38
C GLN A 394 6.69 -97.08 -5.94
N ALA A 395 7.75 -96.35 -5.60
CA ALA A 395 8.23 -96.23 -4.22
C ALA A 395 7.21 -95.51 -3.31
N GLU A 396 6.56 -94.45 -3.80
CA GLU A 396 5.43 -93.82 -3.10
C GLU A 396 4.25 -94.79 -2.92
N VAL A 397 3.92 -95.60 -3.94
CA VAL A 397 2.87 -96.63 -3.83
C VAL A 397 3.23 -97.69 -2.79
N MET A 398 4.50 -98.11 -2.69
CA MET A 398 4.96 -99.03 -1.64
C MET A 398 4.89 -98.41 -0.23
N GLN A 399 5.27 -97.14 -0.09
CA GLN A 399 5.18 -96.42 1.18
C GLN A 399 3.73 -96.14 1.60
N LEU A 400 2.84 -95.82 0.66
CA LEU A 400 1.41 -95.67 0.91
C LEU A 400 0.76 -97.00 1.26
N ARG A 401 1.15 -98.10 0.60
CA ARG A 401 0.65 -99.45 0.93
C ARG A 401 1.04 -99.91 2.32
N THR A 402 2.29 -99.74 2.71
CA THR A 402 2.76 -100.08 4.07
C THR A 402 2.06 -99.23 5.14
N LYS A 403 1.84 -97.93 4.86
CA LYS A 403 1.05 -97.06 5.75
C LYS A 403 -0.43 -97.41 5.82
N LEU A 404 -1.03 -97.90 4.72
CA LEU A 404 -2.41 -98.38 4.69
C LEU A 404 -2.57 -99.68 5.48
N LEU A 405 -1.64 -100.63 5.32
CA LEU A 405 -1.61 -101.88 6.11
C LEU A 405 -1.49 -101.61 7.62
N GLN A 406 -0.76 -100.57 8.04
CA GLN A 406 -0.65 -100.16 9.44
C GLN A 406 -1.93 -99.56 10.04
N LYS A 407 -2.92 -99.19 9.21
CA LYS A 407 -4.17 -98.53 9.63
C LYS A 407 -5.42 -99.41 9.56
N VAL A 408 -5.30 -100.65 9.08
CA VAL A 408 -6.44 -101.59 9.08
C VAL A 408 -6.64 -102.12 10.50
N GLU A 409 -7.68 -101.65 11.19
CA GLU A 409 -8.14 -102.25 12.46
C GLU A 409 -8.90 -103.56 12.18
N ASN A 410 -8.79 -104.54 13.09
CA ASN A 410 -9.21 -105.94 12.93
C ASN A 410 -10.73 -106.19 12.80
N SER A 411 -11.52 -105.18 12.44
CA SER A 411 -12.98 -105.24 12.48
C SER A 411 -13.65 -104.57 11.28
N GLU A 412 -13.05 -104.69 10.09
CA GLU A 412 -13.70 -104.40 8.81
C GLU A 412 -13.35 -105.51 7.80
N HIS A 413 -14.37 -106.11 7.17
CA HIS A 413 -14.19 -107.21 6.20
C HIS A 413 -13.97 -106.71 4.76
N ASP A 414 -14.13 -105.40 4.54
CA ASP A 414 -13.97 -104.75 3.24
C ASP A 414 -12.53 -104.31 2.97
N CYS A 415 -12.01 -104.58 1.77
CA CYS A 415 -10.67 -104.12 1.38
C CYS A 415 -10.64 -102.59 1.11
N PRO A 416 -9.83 -101.80 1.85
CA PRO A 416 -9.75 -100.34 1.66
C PRO A 416 -8.98 -99.89 0.39
N LEU A 417 -8.46 -100.83 -0.42
CA LEU A 417 -7.73 -100.53 -1.66
C LEU A 417 -8.56 -100.78 -2.93
N CYS A 418 -9.46 -101.78 -2.92
CA CYS A 418 -10.26 -102.17 -4.09
C CYS A 418 -11.75 -102.37 -3.80
N GLY A 419 -12.20 -102.28 -2.54
CA GLY A 419 -13.61 -102.36 -2.16
C GLY A 419 -14.24 -103.77 -2.25
N PHE A 420 -13.42 -104.83 -2.26
CA PHE A 420 -13.90 -106.21 -2.29
C PHE A 420 -13.95 -106.78 -0.86
N ASP A 421 -15.06 -107.43 -0.48
CA ASP A 421 -15.26 -108.03 0.85
C ASP A 421 -14.63 -109.44 0.88
N TYR A 422 -13.61 -109.63 1.71
CA TYR A 422 -12.83 -110.87 1.74
C TYR A 422 -13.29 -111.88 2.80
N GLN A 423 -14.33 -111.55 3.58
CA GLN A 423 -14.89 -112.34 4.69
C GLN A 423 -13.91 -112.63 5.85
N GLU A 424 -12.66 -112.99 5.59
CA GLU A 424 -11.58 -113.16 6.55
C GLU A 424 -10.38 -112.24 6.25
N ASN A 425 -9.90 -111.53 7.26
CA ASN A 425 -8.81 -110.55 7.13
C ASN A 425 -7.45 -111.21 6.79
N SER A 426 -7.27 -112.49 7.10
CA SER A 426 -6.05 -113.26 6.80
C SER A 426 -5.79 -113.39 5.29
N LEU A 427 -6.85 -113.60 4.50
CA LEU A 427 -6.77 -113.76 3.04
C LEU A 427 -6.44 -112.43 2.35
N LEU A 428 -7.01 -111.32 2.84
CA LEU A 428 -6.70 -109.97 2.39
C LEU A 428 -5.20 -109.66 2.51
N LEU A 429 -4.61 -109.92 3.68
CA LEU A 429 -3.20 -109.61 3.97
C LEU A 429 -2.25 -110.40 3.06
N SER A 430 -2.51 -111.70 2.84
CA SER A 430 -1.66 -112.55 1.99
C SER A 430 -1.64 -112.13 0.51
N ALA A 431 -2.78 -111.67 -0.02
CA ALA A 431 -2.87 -111.19 -1.40
C ALA A 431 -2.12 -109.86 -1.61
N ILE A 432 -2.07 -109.02 -0.58
CA ILE A 432 -1.31 -107.77 -0.61
C ILE A 432 0.20 -108.08 -0.62
N GLU A 433 0.67 -108.97 0.26
CA GLU A 433 2.10 -109.32 0.36
C GLU A 433 2.68 -109.88 -0.95
N ALA A 434 1.99 -110.82 -1.61
CA ALA A 434 2.48 -111.44 -2.85
C ALA A 434 2.71 -110.41 -3.98
N LYS A 435 1.84 -109.39 -4.10
CA LYS A 435 2.00 -108.33 -5.11
C LYS A 435 3.15 -107.37 -4.79
N THR A 436 3.53 -107.22 -3.52
CA THR A 436 4.67 -106.38 -3.11
C THR A 436 6.00 -106.99 -3.53
N VAL A 437 6.18 -108.30 -3.36
CA VAL A 437 7.45 -109.00 -3.71
C VAL A 437 7.75 -108.92 -5.21
N LEU A 438 6.73 -109.02 -6.06
CA LEU A 438 6.92 -108.96 -7.52
C LEU A 438 7.40 -107.59 -8.01
N LEU A 439 7.06 -106.51 -7.28
CA LEU A 439 7.49 -105.15 -7.61
C LEU A 439 8.97 -104.92 -7.23
N GLU A 440 9.45 -105.49 -6.13
CA GLU A 440 10.84 -105.33 -5.70
C GLU A 440 11.85 -105.98 -6.66
N GLN A 441 11.51 -107.14 -7.23
CA GLN A 441 12.41 -107.85 -8.15
C GLN A 441 12.69 -107.07 -9.45
N ASN A 442 11.68 -106.37 -9.99
CA ASN A 442 11.84 -105.57 -11.20
C ASN A 442 12.73 -104.32 -10.99
N LEU A 443 12.82 -103.80 -9.76
CA LEU A 443 13.61 -102.60 -9.46
C LEU A 443 15.12 -102.87 -9.42
N ASN A 444 15.55 -104.03 -8.88
CA ASN A 444 16.98 -104.35 -8.75
C ASN A 444 17.68 -104.60 -10.10
N GLN A 445 16.97 -105.11 -11.10
CA GLN A 445 17.56 -105.48 -12.39
C GLN A 445 17.93 -104.26 -13.25
N ILE A 446 17.12 -103.19 -13.22
CA ILE A 446 17.39 -101.95 -13.96
C ILE A 446 18.53 -101.15 -13.30
N GLY A 447 18.63 -101.19 -11.96
CA GLY A 447 19.71 -100.55 -11.22
C GLY A 447 21.12 -101.06 -11.58
N MET A 448 21.25 -102.37 -11.85
CA MET A 448 22.53 -102.98 -12.29
C MET A 448 22.93 -102.58 -13.72
N GLN A 449 21.99 -102.31 -14.62
CA GLN A 449 22.31 -101.90 -15.99
C GLN A 449 22.85 -100.47 -16.05
N ILE A 450 22.32 -99.56 -15.21
CA ILE A 450 22.78 -98.17 -15.15
C ILE A 450 24.22 -98.06 -14.64
N SER A 451 24.62 -98.87 -13.65
CA SER A 451 25.98 -98.85 -13.11
C SER A 451 27.03 -99.35 -14.11
N GLN A 452 26.70 -100.34 -14.94
CA GLN A 452 27.56 -100.83 -16.03
C GLN A 452 27.79 -99.77 -17.12
N CYS A 453 26.75 -99.02 -17.50
CA CYS A 453 26.90 -97.91 -18.45
C CYS A 453 27.84 -96.81 -17.93
N TYR A 454 27.79 -96.50 -16.63
CA TYR A 454 28.68 -95.49 -16.03
C TYR A 454 30.14 -95.92 -16.00
N GLN A 455 30.43 -97.16 -15.62
CA GLN A 455 31.81 -97.69 -15.65
C GLN A 455 32.40 -97.63 -17.06
N SER A 456 31.59 -97.93 -18.07
CA SER A 456 32.03 -97.92 -19.47
C SER A 456 32.36 -96.51 -19.98
N LEU A 457 31.61 -95.48 -19.54
CA LEU A 457 31.90 -94.08 -19.85
C LEU A 457 33.16 -93.57 -19.14
N GLU A 458 33.41 -94.01 -17.91
CA GLU A 458 34.54 -93.58 -17.11
C GLU A 458 35.89 -94.06 -17.67
N VAL A 459 35.91 -95.27 -18.27
CA VAL A 459 37.08 -95.80 -18.98
C VAL A 459 37.55 -94.89 -20.12
N ILE A 460 36.62 -94.23 -20.82
CA ILE A 460 36.93 -93.33 -21.95
C ILE A 460 37.40 -91.95 -21.44
N LEU A 461 36.87 -91.47 -20.31
CA LEU A 461 37.13 -90.11 -19.81
C LEU A 461 38.41 -89.99 -18.96
N ALA A 462 38.82 -91.03 -18.24
CA ALA A 462 39.98 -90.98 -17.34
C ALA A 462 41.33 -90.65 -18.02
N PRO A 463 41.67 -91.19 -19.22
CA PRO A 463 42.93 -90.87 -19.89
C PRO A 463 43.03 -89.39 -20.33
N LEU A 464 41.90 -88.80 -20.73
CA LEU A 464 41.83 -87.40 -21.18
C LEU A 464 42.01 -86.43 -20.01
N LYS A 465 41.45 -86.76 -18.84
CA LYS A 465 41.71 -86.01 -17.60
C LYS A 465 43.20 -85.99 -17.28
N GLY A 466 43.88 -87.13 -17.39
CA GLY A 466 45.32 -87.22 -17.13
C GLY A 466 46.20 -86.34 -18.03
N LYS A 467 45.76 -86.04 -19.26
CA LYS A 467 46.54 -85.25 -20.23
C LYS A 467 46.31 -83.74 -20.13
N TYR A 468 45.06 -83.29 -20.02
CA TYR A 468 44.73 -81.86 -20.17
C TYR A 468 44.75 -81.06 -18.87
N LEU A 469 44.52 -81.67 -17.70
CA LEU A 469 44.61 -81.01 -16.40
C LEU A 469 46.00 -80.40 -16.10
N PRO A 470 47.13 -81.12 -16.26
CA PRO A 470 48.45 -80.55 -16.00
C PRO A 470 48.87 -79.46 -17.01
N LEU A 471 48.38 -79.54 -18.26
CA LEU A 471 48.58 -78.49 -19.27
C LEU A 471 47.85 -77.18 -18.90
N LEU A 472 46.69 -77.29 -18.25
CA LEU A 472 45.95 -76.12 -17.77
C LEU A 472 46.65 -75.45 -16.58
N GLU A 473 47.21 -76.24 -15.66
CA GLU A 473 47.91 -75.69 -14.49
C GLU A 473 49.20 -74.96 -14.86
N THR A 474 49.96 -75.48 -15.84
CA THR A 474 51.16 -74.83 -16.37
C THR A 474 50.81 -73.52 -17.08
N ALA A 475 49.82 -73.54 -17.98
CA ALA A 475 49.35 -72.34 -18.67
C ALA A 475 48.80 -71.27 -17.70
N ARG A 476 48.18 -71.66 -16.58
CA ARG A 476 47.69 -70.72 -15.55
C ARG A 476 48.80 -70.04 -14.76
N ARG A 477 49.94 -70.72 -14.54
CA ARG A 477 51.09 -70.14 -13.82
C ARG A 477 51.86 -69.13 -14.68
N GLU A 478 51.95 -69.36 -15.98
CA GLU A 478 52.70 -68.49 -16.89
C GLU A 478 51.91 -67.24 -17.33
N PHE A 479 50.59 -67.22 -17.13
CA PHE A 479 49.74 -66.13 -17.57
C PHE A 479 49.57 -65.01 -16.53
N ASP A 480 50.08 -63.83 -16.86
CA ASP A 480 50.03 -62.66 -15.98
C ASP A 480 48.67 -61.95 -16.04
N THR A 481 47.75 -62.40 -15.17
CA THR A 481 46.34 -62.00 -15.19
C THR A 481 46.09 -60.50 -14.96
N LYS A 482 46.90 -59.87 -14.10
CA LYS A 482 46.73 -58.46 -13.70
C LYS A 482 47.16 -57.49 -14.81
N LEU A 483 48.26 -57.79 -15.48
CA LEU A 483 48.74 -56.98 -16.61
C LEU A 483 47.75 -57.05 -17.78
N TYR A 484 47.20 -58.24 -18.06
CA TYR A 484 46.22 -58.41 -19.14
C TYR A 484 44.92 -57.65 -18.87
N SER A 485 44.39 -57.69 -17.65
CA SER A 485 43.13 -56.99 -17.34
C SER A 485 43.25 -55.47 -17.43
N GLU A 486 44.36 -54.89 -16.98
CA GLU A 486 44.61 -53.46 -17.10
C GLU A 486 44.81 -53.04 -18.57
N LEU A 487 45.58 -53.80 -19.35
CA LEU A 487 45.81 -53.52 -20.76
C LEU A 487 44.53 -53.64 -21.61
N ALA A 488 43.72 -54.67 -21.39
CA ALA A 488 42.47 -54.88 -22.12
C ALA A 488 41.43 -53.77 -21.84
N ASN A 489 41.36 -53.27 -20.60
CA ASN A 489 40.44 -52.19 -20.24
C ASN A 489 40.69 -50.89 -21.03
N TYR A 490 41.92 -50.65 -21.47
CA TYR A 490 42.31 -49.42 -22.17
C TYR A 490 42.64 -49.66 -23.65
N GLU A 491 42.20 -50.78 -24.24
CA GLU A 491 42.51 -51.17 -25.62
C GLU A 491 42.08 -50.11 -26.66
N HIS A 492 40.91 -49.48 -26.45
CA HIS A 492 40.41 -48.42 -27.32
C HIS A 492 41.22 -47.12 -27.26
N GLN A 493 42.07 -46.93 -26.26
CA GLN A 493 42.84 -45.70 -26.04
C GLN A 493 44.34 -45.85 -26.38
N ILE A 494 44.79 -47.05 -26.78
CA ILE A 494 46.20 -47.37 -27.03
C ILE A 494 46.86 -46.37 -27.98
N GLN A 495 46.24 -46.08 -29.13
CA GLN A 495 46.83 -45.18 -30.14
C GLN A 495 47.13 -43.78 -29.57
N ARG A 496 46.26 -43.27 -28.69
CA ARG A 496 46.45 -41.95 -28.04
C ARG A 496 47.52 -42.02 -26.96
N LEU A 497 47.52 -43.07 -26.14
CA LEU A 497 48.50 -43.25 -25.06
C LEU A 497 49.91 -43.50 -25.60
N VAL A 498 50.06 -44.24 -26.70
CA VAL A 498 51.32 -44.45 -27.39
C VAL A 498 51.83 -43.14 -28.00
N ALA A 499 50.96 -42.35 -28.64
CA ALA A 499 51.35 -41.04 -29.17
C ALA A 499 51.81 -40.07 -28.06
N ILE A 500 51.21 -40.16 -26.87
CA ILE A 500 51.64 -39.38 -25.69
C ILE A 500 53.01 -39.86 -25.19
N GLY A 501 53.21 -41.17 -25.03
CA GLY A 501 54.50 -41.73 -24.60
C GLY A 501 55.65 -41.42 -25.56
N GLN A 502 55.42 -41.53 -26.88
CA GLN A 502 56.41 -41.16 -27.90
C GLN A 502 56.80 -39.68 -27.83
N LYS A 503 55.84 -38.78 -27.57
CA LYS A 503 56.13 -37.36 -27.40
C LYS A 503 56.97 -37.07 -26.14
N LEU A 504 56.78 -37.85 -25.07
CA LEU A 504 57.57 -37.72 -23.84
C LEU A 504 59.00 -38.23 -24.04
N GLU A 505 59.19 -39.35 -24.74
CA GLU A 505 60.53 -39.83 -25.11
C GLU A 505 61.26 -38.84 -26.05
N GLN A 506 60.56 -38.24 -27.03
CA GLN A 506 61.12 -37.21 -27.91
C GLN A 506 61.56 -35.95 -27.14
N GLN A 507 60.98 -35.69 -25.97
CA GLN A 507 61.36 -34.60 -25.07
C GLN A 507 62.51 -34.98 -24.11
N GLY A 508 63.07 -36.19 -24.25
CA GLY A 508 64.22 -36.65 -23.46
C GLY A 508 63.87 -37.19 -22.06
N ILE A 509 62.59 -37.52 -21.81
CA ILE A 509 62.13 -38.02 -20.51
C ILE A 509 62.10 -39.55 -20.53
N GLU A 510 62.84 -40.19 -19.63
CA GLU A 510 62.88 -41.66 -19.52
C GLU A 510 61.59 -42.22 -18.88
N LEU A 511 60.96 -43.18 -19.55
CA LEU A 511 59.75 -43.86 -19.07
C LEU A 511 60.09 -45.20 -18.38
N PRO A 512 59.33 -45.62 -17.35
CA PRO A 512 59.57 -46.89 -16.66
C PRO A 512 59.35 -48.11 -17.56
N LYS A 513 60.35 -48.99 -17.69
CA LYS A 513 60.30 -50.21 -18.54
C LYS A 513 59.73 -51.45 -17.83
N VAL A 514 59.56 -51.39 -16.50
CA VAL A 514 59.11 -52.51 -15.67
C VAL A 514 57.73 -52.21 -15.11
N TYR A 515 56.78 -53.11 -15.35
CA TYR A 515 55.44 -53.05 -14.80
C TYR A 515 55.47 -53.43 -13.32
N SER A 516 54.91 -52.56 -12.46
CA SER A 516 54.66 -52.89 -11.06
C SER A 516 53.15 -53.03 -10.81
N PRO A 517 52.72 -54.14 -10.18
CA PRO A 517 51.31 -54.38 -9.83
C PRO A 517 50.86 -53.63 -8.57
N GLU A 518 51.75 -52.98 -7.82
CA GLU A 518 51.39 -52.26 -6.59
C GLU A 518 51.06 -50.78 -6.84
N PRO A 519 49.93 -50.25 -6.32
CA PRO A 519 49.48 -48.89 -6.58
C PRO A 519 50.43 -47.82 -6.01
N GLU A 520 51.16 -48.12 -4.93
CA GLU A 520 52.12 -47.19 -4.33
C GLU A 520 53.36 -46.98 -5.21
N GLU A 521 53.85 -48.03 -5.87
CA GLU A 521 54.97 -47.92 -6.81
C GLU A 521 54.56 -47.25 -8.12
N GLN A 522 53.32 -47.49 -8.58
CA GLN A 522 52.75 -46.79 -9.73
C GLN A 522 52.69 -45.27 -9.51
N LEU A 523 52.30 -44.83 -8.32
CA LEU A 523 52.30 -43.42 -7.94
C LEU A 523 53.72 -42.82 -7.90
N LYS A 524 54.71 -43.58 -7.41
CA LYS A 524 56.12 -43.16 -7.42
C LYS A 524 56.69 -43.01 -8.83
N GLN A 525 56.32 -43.91 -9.74
CA GLN A 525 56.74 -43.82 -11.15
C GLN A 525 56.15 -42.58 -11.83
N VAL A 526 54.86 -42.31 -11.63
CA VAL A 526 54.20 -41.13 -12.21
C VAL A 526 54.72 -39.83 -11.57
N SER A 527 55.00 -39.81 -10.27
CA SER A 527 55.53 -38.62 -9.59
C SER A 527 56.97 -38.29 -10.02
N ALA A 528 57.82 -39.28 -10.28
CA ALA A 528 59.17 -39.07 -10.81
C ALA A 528 59.15 -38.42 -12.20
N VAL A 529 58.27 -38.87 -13.10
CA VAL A 529 58.10 -38.27 -14.44
C VAL A 529 57.48 -36.87 -14.34
N ASN A 530 56.53 -36.67 -13.41
CA ASN A 530 56.00 -35.32 -13.13
C ASN A 530 57.10 -34.36 -12.65
N ALA A 531 58.01 -34.80 -11.78
CA ALA A 531 59.13 -33.98 -11.32
C ALA A 531 60.09 -33.62 -12.47
N ALA A 532 60.36 -34.55 -13.39
CA ALA A 532 61.17 -34.28 -14.58
C ALA A 532 60.53 -33.22 -15.51
N ILE A 533 59.19 -33.25 -15.67
CA ILE A 533 58.47 -32.24 -16.45
C ILE A 533 58.50 -30.88 -15.75
N LEU A 534 58.35 -30.84 -14.42
CA LEU A 534 58.46 -29.60 -13.64
C LEU A 534 59.85 -28.97 -13.73
N GLN A 535 60.92 -29.77 -13.85
CA GLN A 535 62.28 -29.28 -14.09
C GLN A 535 62.50 -28.74 -15.51
N SER A 536 61.62 -29.08 -16.47
CA SER A 536 61.68 -28.60 -17.86
C SER A 536 60.87 -27.30 -18.11
N LEU A 537 60.35 -26.69 -17.06
CA LEU A 537 59.63 -25.41 -17.14
C LEU A 537 60.61 -24.27 -17.41
N GLU A 538 60.19 -23.31 -18.25
CA GLU A 538 61.00 -22.11 -18.51
C GLU A 538 60.96 -21.20 -17.27
N PRO A 539 62.08 -20.60 -16.84
CA PRO A 539 62.10 -19.68 -15.70
C PRO A 539 61.24 -18.45 -16.02
N GLU A 540 60.27 -18.18 -15.16
CA GLU A 540 59.36 -17.03 -15.27
C GLU A 540 59.96 -15.81 -14.57
N ASP A 541 59.85 -14.63 -15.18
CA ASP A 541 60.27 -13.36 -14.59
C ASP A 541 59.12 -12.80 -13.72
N GLU A 542 59.45 -12.29 -12.52
CA GLU A 542 58.45 -11.78 -11.55
C GLU A 542 57.78 -10.45 -11.98
N MET A 543 58.23 -9.86 -13.10
CA MET A 543 57.83 -8.51 -13.53
C MET A 543 56.33 -8.36 -13.90
N LEU A 544 55.60 -9.45 -14.16
CA LEU A 544 54.16 -9.40 -14.45
C LEU A 544 53.31 -9.79 -13.24
N SER A 545 52.47 -8.85 -12.81
CA SER A 545 51.49 -9.06 -11.74
C SER A 545 50.42 -10.08 -12.16
N THR A 546 49.78 -10.70 -11.17
CA THR A 546 48.69 -11.68 -11.38
C THR A 546 47.49 -11.02 -12.10
N ASN A 547 47.26 -9.74 -11.83
CA ASN A 547 46.16 -8.95 -12.39
C ASN A 547 46.28 -8.75 -13.91
N GLU A 548 47.49 -8.55 -14.44
CA GLU A 548 47.74 -8.38 -15.88
C GLU A 548 47.47 -9.68 -16.66
N PHE A 549 47.81 -10.82 -16.06
CA PHE A 549 47.56 -12.13 -16.67
C PHE A 549 46.07 -12.51 -16.66
N ASP A 550 45.36 -12.18 -15.58
CA ASP A 550 43.91 -12.37 -15.50
C ASP A 550 43.17 -11.44 -16.47
N PHE A 551 43.63 -10.20 -16.63
CA PHE A 551 43.11 -9.26 -17.64
C PHE A 551 43.29 -9.82 -19.06
N PHE A 552 44.47 -10.38 -19.38
CA PHE A 552 44.69 -11.03 -20.67
C PHE A 552 43.72 -12.20 -20.91
N LYS A 553 43.56 -13.08 -19.92
CA LYS A 553 42.62 -14.22 -20.01
C LYS A 553 41.18 -13.78 -20.21
N ALA A 554 40.76 -12.69 -19.57
CA ALA A 554 39.41 -12.16 -19.67
C ALA A 554 39.13 -11.50 -21.03
N HIS A 555 40.12 -10.84 -21.64
CA HIS A 555 39.88 -9.96 -22.79
C HIS A 555 40.40 -10.47 -24.15
N PHE A 556 41.45 -11.29 -24.20
CA PHE A 556 42.04 -11.70 -25.47
C PHE A 556 41.97 -13.21 -25.70
N SER A 557 42.21 -14.03 -24.66
CA SER A 557 42.19 -15.51 -24.68
C SER A 557 43.15 -16.20 -25.69
N ASP A 558 43.56 -15.51 -26.75
CA ASP A 558 44.45 -15.94 -27.82
C ASP A 558 45.57 -14.90 -28.00
N LEU A 559 46.81 -15.41 -28.05
CA LEU A 559 48.04 -14.61 -28.11
C LEU A 559 48.22 -13.93 -29.47
N SER A 560 47.74 -14.58 -30.53
CA SER A 560 47.87 -14.08 -31.90
C SER A 560 47.08 -12.78 -32.14
N LYS A 561 46.02 -12.54 -31.35
CA LYS A 561 45.24 -11.30 -31.38
C LYS A 561 45.94 -10.13 -30.68
N LEU A 562 46.76 -10.44 -29.68
CA LEU A 562 47.54 -9.44 -28.95
C LEU A 562 48.77 -9.00 -29.74
N GLU A 563 49.31 -9.88 -30.59
CA GLU A 563 50.40 -9.57 -31.53
C GLU A 563 49.96 -8.70 -32.71
N GLN A 564 48.67 -8.66 -33.04
CA GLN A 564 48.11 -7.81 -34.11
C GLN A 564 47.93 -6.33 -33.69
N LEU A 565 48.00 -6.04 -32.39
CA LEU A 565 47.86 -4.68 -31.86
C LEU A 565 49.16 -3.89 -32.02
N THR A 566 49.02 -2.56 -32.18
CA THR A 566 50.15 -1.62 -32.21
C THR A 566 50.04 -0.62 -31.06
N GLU A 567 51.18 -0.14 -30.56
CA GLU A 567 51.23 0.84 -29.46
C GLU A 567 50.52 2.15 -29.83
N GLU A 568 50.62 2.57 -31.10
CA GLU A 568 49.92 3.74 -31.64
C GLU A 568 48.39 3.60 -31.55
N GLN A 569 47.83 2.41 -31.76
CA GLN A 569 46.38 2.18 -31.67
C GLN A 569 45.87 2.29 -30.23
N ILE A 570 46.67 1.88 -29.24
CA ILE A 570 46.33 1.97 -27.82
C ILE A 570 46.32 3.44 -27.38
N GLU A 571 47.33 4.20 -27.77
CA GLU A 571 47.42 5.63 -27.45
C GLU A 571 46.31 6.45 -28.15
N GLN A 572 46.02 6.15 -29.42
CA GLN A 572 44.87 6.73 -30.13
C GLN A 572 43.54 6.44 -29.42
N LYS A 573 43.38 5.23 -28.86
CA LYS A 573 42.19 4.87 -28.07
C LYS A 573 42.10 5.68 -26.78
N LYS A 574 43.22 5.89 -26.08
CA LYS A 574 43.29 6.71 -24.86
C LYS A 574 42.83 8.14 -25.13
N ILE A 575 43.34 8.74 -26.21
CA ILE A 575 42.93 10.09 -26.66
C ILE A 575 41.45 10.11 -27.05
N TYR A 576 40.96 9.09 -27.76
CA TYR A 576 39.55 8.97 -28.14
C TYR A 576 38.61 8.93 -26.93
N ILE A 577 38.92 8.13 -25.90
CA ILE A 577 38.12 8.06 -24.67
C ILE A 577 38.07 9.42 -23.97
N GLN A 578 39.21 10.10 -23.83
CA GLN A 578 39.25 11.44 -23.23
C GLN A 578 38.41 12.46 -24.02
N GLN A 579 38.40 12.38 -25.36
CA GLN A 579 37.56 13.22 -26.21
C GLN A 579 36.07 12.94 -26.04
N GLN A 580 35.66 11.67 -26.03
CA GLN A 580 34.26 11.27 -25.82
C GLN A 580 33.76 11.70 -24.43
N HIS A 581 34.60 11.63 -23.40
CA HIS A 581 34.29 12.17 -22.08
C HIS A 581 34.02 13.67 -22.14
N LYS A 582 34.91 14.46 -22.75
CA LYS A 582 34.74 15.92 -22.90
C LYS A 582 33.45 16.28 -23.66
N LEU A 583 33.16 15.59 -24.78
CA LEU A 583 31.93 15.81 -25.55
C LEU A 583 30.67 15.53 -24.73
N THR A 584 30.69 14.45 -23.93
CA THR A 584 29.57 14.06 -23.07
C THR A 584 29.37 15.06 -21.93
N VAL A 585 30.45 15.55 -21.32
CA VAL A 585 30.41 16.60 -20.29
C VAL A 585 29.91 17.93 -20.86
N ASN A 586 30.34 18.32 -22.06
CA ASN A 586 29.81 19.53 -22.71
C ASN A 586 28.32 19.41 -23.02
N ALA A 587 27.86 18.25 -23.51
CA ALA A 587 26.45 18.00 -23.75
C ALA A 587 25.63 18.06 -22.45
N SER A 588 26.15 17.52 -21.34
CA SER A 588 25.48 17.57 -20.04
C SER A 588 25.44 18.97 -19.45
N ILE A 589 26.48 19.78 -19.66
CA ILE A 589 26.49 21.21 -19.28
C ILE A 589 25.43 21.99 -20.04
N ILE A 590 25.35 21.83 -21.37
CA ILE A 590 24.33 22.52 -22.19
C ILE A 590 22.92 22.13 -21.74
N ALA A 591 22.68 20.85 -21.45
CA ALA A 591 21.39 20.38 -20.95
C ALA A 591 21.05 21.03 -19.59
N ARG A 592 21.96 20.95 -18.61
CA ARG A 592 21.75 21.56 -17.28
C ARG A 592 21.63 23.08 -17.33
N GLN A 593 22.30 23.75 -18.25
CA GLN A 593 22.19 25.19 -18.39
C GLN A 593 20.77 25.61 -18.80
N LYS A 594 20.12 24.83 -19.67
CA LYS A 594 18.69 25.01 -19.98
C LYS A 594 17.81 24.80 -18.76
N ASP A 595 18.11 23.80 -17.93
CA ASP A 595 17.35 23.55 -16.70
C ASP A 595 17.51 24.70 -15.69
N VAL A 596 18.73 25.20 -15.49
CA VAL A 596 19.02 26.35 -14.63
C VAL A 596 18.25 27.59 -15.12
N ASP A 597 18.26 27.87 -16.42
CA ASP A 597 17.52 28.99 -17.00
C ASP A 597 16.00 28.83 -16.83
N PHE A 598 15.48 27.62 -16.99
CA PHE A 598 14.07 27.31 -16.75
C PHE A 598 13.67 27.61 -15.29
N TYR A 599 14.43 27.11 -14.30
CA TYR A 599 14.15 27.37 -12.89
C TYR A 599 14.34 28.84 -12.51
N ARG A 600 15.30 29.53 -13.12
CA ARG A 600 15.52 30.98 -12.93
C ARG A 600 14.30 31.78 -13.34
N VAL A 601 13.83 31.57 -14.57
CA VAL A 601 12.66 32.27 -15.12
C VAL A 601 11.41 31.96 -14.30
N LYS A 602 11.20 30.69 -13.96
CA LYS A 602 10.07 30.27 -13.11
C LYS A 602 10.09 30.93 -11.73
N SER A 603 11.26 31.02 -11.10
CA SER A 603 11.42 31.68 -9.79
C SER A 603 11.06 33.17 -9.86
N GLN A 604 11.52 33.87 -10.91
CA GLN A 604 11.19 35.30 -11.13
C GLN A 604 9.69 35.53 -11.29
N TYR A 605 9.00 34.71 -12.10
CA TYR A 605 7.54 34.82 -12.25
C TYR A 605 6.79 34.59 -10.93
N LEU A 606 7.22 33.61 -10.12
CA LEU A 606 6.60 33.34 -8.82
C LEU A 606 6.85 34.46 -7.80
N GLU A 607 8.02 35.10 -7.84
CA GLU A 607 8.33 36.27 -7.01
C GLU A 607 7.44 37.46 -7.36
N GLU A 608 7.30 37.76 -8.66
CA GLU A 608 6.40 38.80 -9.15
C GLU A 608 4.95 38.52 -8.75
N LEU A 609 4.48 37.28 -8.93
CA LEU A 609 3.12 36.88 -8.55
C LEU A 609 2.87 37.02 -7.04
N CYS A 610 3.84 36.64 -6.20
CA CYS A 610 3.74 36.84 -4.75
C CYS A 610 3.60 38.33 -4.39
N SER A 611 4.37 39.20 -5.04
CA SER A 611 4.31 40.66 -4.81
C SER A 611 2.97 41.25 -5.25
N GLN A 612 2.41 40.79 -6.38
CA GLN A 612 1.11 41.24 -6.87
C GLN A 612 -0.01 40.79 -5.94
N LEU A 613 -0.01 39.53 -5.47
CA LEU A 613 -0.99 39.03 -4.51
C LEU A 613 -0.94 39.81 -3.19
N GLU A 614 0.25 40.19 -2.72
CA GLU A 614 0.41 41.03 -1.52
C GLU A 614 -0.17 42.44 -1.71
N ASN A 615 0.03 43.05 -2.87
CA ASN A 615 -0.58 44.33 -3.21
C ASN A 615 -2.12 44.24 -3.29
N ILE A 616 -2.66 43.16 -3.87
CA ILE A 616 -4.13 42.99 -3.94
C ILE A 616 -4.70 42.75 -2.53
N GLU A 617 -4.06 41.91 -1.72
CA GLU A 617 -4.48 41.63 -0.34
C GLU A 617 -4.53 42.92 0.50
N THR A 618 -3.50 43.77 0.40
CA THR A 618 -3.45 45.05 1.11
C THR A 618 -4.53 46.02 0.61
N GLN A 619 -4.73 46.14 -0.70
CA GLN A 619 -5.81 46.95 -1.28
C GLN A 619 -7.20 46.49 -0.82
N LEU A 620 -7.46 45.17 -0.80
CA LEU A 620 -8.74 44.64 -0.31
C LEU A 620 -8.94 44.91 1.18
N LYS A 621 -7.89 44.76 2.01
CA LYS A 621 -7.95 45.11 3.44
C LYS A 621 -8.22 46.61 3.65
N HIS A 622 -7.63 47.47 2.84
CA HIS A 622 -7.92 48.91 2.84
C HIS A 622 -9.36 49.19 2.41
N ALA A 623 -9.85 48.57 1.34
CA ALA A 623 -11.22 48.70 0.86
C ALA A 623 -12.24 48.25 1.93
N ARG A 624 -11.99 47.12 2.60
CA ARG A 624 -12.78 46.62 3.74
C ARG A 624 -12.87 47.63 4.87
N THR A 625 -11.72 48.18 5.27
CA THR A 625 -11.65 49.19 6.34
C THR A 625 -12.37 50.47 5.95
N HIS A 626 -12.15 50.96 4.73
CA HIS A 626 -12.82 52.14 4.19
C HIS A 626 -14.34 51.96 4.13
N TYR A 627 -14.82 50.84 3.61
CA TYR A 627 -16.24 50.54 3.54
C TYR A 627 -16.89 50.45 4.92
N THR A 628 -16.20 49.81 5.88
CA THR A 628 -16.65 49.73 7.28
C THR A 628 -16.78 51.13 7.89
N ASN A 629 -15.76 51.96 7.74
CA ASN A 629 -15.77 53.33 8.27
C ASN A 629 -16.83 54.20 7.59
N GLN A 630 -17.01 54.09 6.27
CA GLN A 630 -18.04 54.81 5.54
C GLN A 630 -19.44 54.40 6.00
N THR A 631 -19.67 53.11 6.23
CA THR A 631 -20.96 52.58 6.68
C THR A 631 -21.25 53.00 8.12
N LEU A 632 -20.27 52.93 9.03
CA LEU A 632 -20.40 53.41 10.40
C LEU A 632 -20.61 54.93 10.46
N GLY A 633 -19.87 55.71 9.68
CA GLY A 633 -20.01 57.17 9.61
C GLY A 633 -21.40 57.62 9.14
N GLN A 634 -22.06 56.84 8.26
CA GLN A 634 -23.45 57.13 7.88
C GLN A 634 -24.46 56.97 9.04
N MET A 635 -24.17 56.10 10.02
CA MET A 635 -25.00 55.89 11.20
C MET A 635 -24.62 56.84 12.35
N GLU A 636 -23.36 57.27 12.42
CA GLU A 636 -22.83 58.14 13.47
C GLU A 636 -23.67 59.40 13.69
N SER A 637 -24.07 60.08 12.61
CA SER A 637 -24.92 61.27 12.70
C SER A 637 -26.27 61.00 13.39
N LEU A 638 -26.96 59.93 13.00
CA LEU A 638 -28.24 59.52 13.59
C LEU A 638 -28.06 59.10 15.05
N PHE A 639 -27.02 58.33 15.33
CA PHE A 639 -26.69 57.90 16.68
C PHE A 639 -26.37 59.08 17.61
N HIS A 640 -25.60 60.06 17.14
CA HIS A 640 -25.28 61.26 17.90
C HIS A 640 -26.55 62.06 18.26
N ILE A 641 -27.47 62.22 17.29
CA ILE A 641 -28.74 62.91 17.52
C ILE A 641 -29.63 62.14 18.50
N TYR A 642 -29.76 60.83 18.33
CA TYR A 642 -30.63 60.00 19.16
C TYR A 642 -30.10 59.87 20.59
N SER A 643 -28.79 59.67 20.75
CA SER A 643 -28.15 59.63 22.08
C SER A 643 -28.30 60.97 22.78
N GLY A 644 -28.11 62.09 22.07
CA GLY A 644 -28.34 63.41 22.62
C GLY A 644 -29.76 63.65 23.13
N ARG A 645 -30.75 63.28 22.32
CA ARG A 645 -32.17 63.42 22.68
C ARG A 645 -32.59 62.53 23.83
N LEU A 646 -32.00 61.34 23.98
CA LEU A 646 -32.37 60.39 25.04
C LEU A 646 -31.58 60.58 26.34
N LEU A 647 -30.36 61.12 26.29
CA LEU A 647 -29.53 61.30 27.48
C LEU A 647 -29.79 62.60 28.23
N GLN A 648 -30.25 63.65 27.53
CA GLN A 648 -30.72 65.01 27.93
C GLN A 648 -29.95 65.81 29.01
N ASN A 649 -29.27 65.19 29.97
CA ASN A 649 -28.58 65.80 31.11
C ASN A 649 -27.19 65.19 31.32
N TYR A 650 -26.34 65.16 30.28
CA TYR A 650 -24.95 64.74 30.43
C TYR A 650 -24.03 65.97 30.45
N GLN A 651 -23.22 66.12 31.50
CA GLN A 651 -22.38 67.30 31.74
C GLN A 651 -21.30 67.54 30.66
N SER A 652 -20.98 66.54 29.84
CA SER A 652 -19.89 66.61 28.86
C SER A 652 -20.31 66.83 27.40
N GLY A 653 -21.59 67.05 27.08
CA GLY A 653 -22.01 67.38 25.72
C GLY A 653 -23.45 67.01 25.34
N LEU A 654 -23.82 67.34 24.10
CA LEU A 654 -25.17 67.16 23.52
C LEU A 654 -25.43 65.76 22.95
N GLY A 655 -24.49 64.82 23.03
CA GLY A 655 -24.62 63.47 22.47
C GLY A 655 -23.31 62.69 22.49
N VAL A 656 -23.35 61.41 22.13
CA VAL A 656 -22.19 60.52 22.12
C VAL A 656 -21.70 60.32 20.69
N PHE A 657 -20.39 60.26 20.50
CA PHE A 657 -19.73 60.01 19.22
C PHE A 657 -19.31 58.54 19.12
N ILE A 658 -19.20 58.04 17.89
CA ILE A 658 -18.63 56.73 17.60
C ILE A 658 -17.22 56.98 17.07
N ASP A 659 -16.22 56.67 17.87
CA ASP A 659 -14.84 56.72 17.39
C ASP A 659 -14.61 55.54 16.44
N THR A 660 -14.50 55.87 15.15
CA THR A 660 -14.05 54.93 14.12
C THR A 660 -12.56 55.18 13.93
N PRO A 661 -11.70 54.14 13.99
CA PRO A 661 -10.27 54.34 13.90
C PRO A 661 -9.91 54.89 12.51
N ASN A 662 -9.76 56.21 12.43
CA ASN A 662 -9.13 56.87 11.30
C ASN A 662 -7.63 56.60 11.41
N GLY A 663 -7.08 56.01 10.35
CA GLY A 663 -5.78 55.36 10.34
C GLY A 663 -4.68 56.18 11.02
N LYS A 664 -4.17 55.63 12.14
CA LYS A 664 -2.72 55.52 12.44
C LYS A 664 -2.38 54.91 13.81
N GLN A 665 -3.31 54.76 14.76
CA GLN A 665 -2.90 54.39 16.14
C GLN A 665 -3.57 53.22 16.85
N ARG A 666 -4.60 52.54 16.31
CA ARG A 666 -5.14 51.33 16.96
C ARG A 666 -5.30 50.16 15.99
N LYS A 667 -4.60 49.04 16.28
CA LYS A 667 -4.61 47.78 15.52
C LYS A 667 -5.91 46.98 15.69
N THR A 668 -6.85 47.44 16.50
CA THR A 668 -8.11 46.75 16.77
C THR A 668 -9.28 47.61 16.30
N ALA A 669 -10.01 47.10 15.30
CA ALA A 669 -11.27 47.61 14.79
C ALA A 669 -12.41 47.44 15.81
N ALA A 670 -12.25 48.00 17.02
CA ALA A 670 -13.25 47.99 18.06
C ALA A 670 -13.95 49.36 18.08
N MET A 671 -15.28 49.33 17.98
CA MET A 671 -16.15 50.50 18.05
C MET A 671 -16.15 51.04 19.49
N ASN A 672 -15.70 52.28 19.67
CA ASN A 672 -15.70 52.95 20.97
C ASN A 672 -16.69 54.11 20.97
N PHE A 673 -17.32 54.33 22.11
CA PHE A 673 -18.23 55.46 22.31
C PHE A 673 -17.48 56.56 23.05
N THR A 674 -17.45 57.78 22.54
CA THR A 674 -16.73 58.90 23.16
C THR A 674 -17.69 60.06 23.44
N THR A 675 -17.57 60.66 24.62
CA THR A 675 -18.44 61.78 25.05
C THR A 675 -17.92 63.14 24.56
N VAL A 676 -16.61 63.24 24.34
CA VAL A 676 -15.91 64.42 23.83
C VAL A 676 -15.04 63.98 22.66
N ARG A 677 -14.89 64.83 21.63
CA ARG A 677 -14.23 64.51 20.36
C ARG A 677 -12.75 64.09 20.45
N ASP A 678 -12.12 64.12 21.62
CA ASP A 678 -10.73 63.70 21.84
C ASP A 678 -10.54 62.83 23.10
N SER A 679 -11.63 62.28 23.67
CA SER A 679 -11.54 61.36 24.81
C SER A 679 -11.07 59.99 24.34
N GLU A 680 -9.98 59.47 24.89
CA GLU A 680 -9.52 58.10 24.61
C GLU A 680 -10.30 57.01 25.36
N HIS A 681 -11.07 57.41 26.38
CA HIS A 681 -11.85 56.53 27.23
C HIS A 681 -13.26 56.32 26.69
N ASP A 682 -13.71 55.08 26.77
CA ASP A 682 -15.04 54.65 26.38
C ASP A 682 -16.10 55.17 27.36
N ALA A 683 -17.13 55.83 26.83
CA ALA A 683 -18.28 56.36 27.57
C ALA A 683 -18.99 55.28 28.38
N ALA A 684 -19.00 54.03 27.88
CA ALA A 684 -19.64 52.92 28.57
C ALA A 684 -19.02 52.61 29.96
N LEU A 685 -17.78 53.04 30.21
CA LEU A 685 -17.09 52.83 31.49
C LEU A 685 -17.44 53.87 32.56
N SER A 686 -17.95 55.05 32.18
CA SER A 686 -18.27 56.15 33.09
C SER A 686 -19.76 56.43 33.23
N MET A 687 -20.58 55.87 32.34
CA MET A 687 -22.03 56.08 32.33
C MET A 687 -22.78 55.22 33.35
N SER A 688 -23.89 55.75 33.85
CA SER A 688 -24.80 54.99 34.71
C SER A 688 -25.54 53.89 33.94
N SER A 689 -26.09 52.91 34.65
CA SER A 689 -26.89 51.83 34.05
C SER A 689 -28.07 52.35 33.19
N GLY A 690 -28.74 53.42 33.64
CA GLY A 690 -29.81 54.07 32.88
C GLY A 690 -29.31 54.78 31.63
N GLN A 691 -28.15 55.45 31.72
CA GLN A 691 -27.50 56.09 30.56
C GLN A 691 -27.03 55.07 29.53
N ILE A 692 -26.46 53.93 29.95
CA ILE A 692 -26.08 52.83 29.06
C ILE A 692 -27.31 52.25 28.36
N SER A 693 -28.44 52.15 29.05
CA SER A 693 -29.70 51.66 28.47
C SER A 693 -30.25 52.64 27.43
N ALA A 694 -30.22 53.95 27.73
CA ALA A 694 -30.58 55.00 26.77
C ALA A 694 -29.62 55.03 25.56
N LEU A 695 -28.33 54.80 25.79
CA LEU A 695 -27.33 54.69 24.72
C LEU A 695 -27.57 53.46 23.84
N SER A 696 -27.85 52.29 24.45
CA SER A 696 -28.21 51.06 23.73
C SER A 696 -29.46 51.25 22.87
N LEU A 697 -30.49 51.89 23.44
CA LEU A 697 -31.71 52.24 22.72
C LEU A 697 -31.43 53.21 21.57
N SER A 698 -30.62 54.26 21.77
CA SER A 698 -30.25 55.18 20.69
C SER A 698 -29.54 54.48 19.53
N LEU A 699 -28.64 53.54 19.83
CA LEU A 699 -27.94 52.74 18.83
C LEU A 699 -28.90 51.82 18.08
N PHE A 700 -29.76 51.10 18.80
CA PHE A 700 -30.79 50.23 18.22
C PHE A 700 -31.71 51.01 17.28
N LEU A 701 -32.20 52.18 17.68
CA LEU A 701 -33.08 53.00 16.86
C LEU A 701 -32.34 53.58 15.63
N ALA A 702 -31.08 53.96 15.78
CA ALA A 702 -30.25 54.43 14.66
C ALA A 702 -30.00 53.31 13.63
N LEU A 703 -29.67 52.11 14.11
CA LEU A 703 -29.49 50.91 13.29
C LEU A 703 -30.80 50.53 12.58
N ASN A 704 -31.93 50.49 13.30
CA ASN A 704 -33.23 50.20 12.70
C ASN A 704 -33.59 51.22 11.62
N LYS A 705 -33.48 52.53 11.92
CA LYS A 705 -33.88 53.57 10.98
C LYS A 705 -33.08 53.49 9.68
N LYS A 706 -31.77 53.21 9.79
CA LYS A 706 -30.86 53.18 8.66
C LYS A 706 -30.91 51.87 7.86
N TYR A 707 -30.91 50.72 8.53
CA TYR A 707 -30.68 49.42 7.89
C TYR A 707 -31.91 48.51 7.82
N ALA A 708 -32.93 48.70 8.67
CA ALA A 708 -34.07 47.78 8.67
C ALA A 708 -34.95 47.97 7.44
N LYS A 709 -35.14 46.89 6.67
CA LYS A 709 -36.06 46.84 5.52
C LYS A 709 -37.52 46.63 5.94
N THR A 710 -37.77 46.03 7.10
CA THR A 710 -39.10 45.71 7.67
C THR A 710 -39.69 46.85 8.49
N ALA A 711 -41.02 47.02 8.49
CA ALA A 711 -41.64 48.16 9.18
C ALA A 711 -41.83 47.97 10.69
N PHE A 712 -41.74 46.77 11.27
CA PHE A 712 -42.02 46.57 12.69
C PHE A 712 -40.78 46.69 13.59
N VAL A 713 -40.97 47.22 14.79
CA VAL A 713 -39.94 47.36 15.84
C VAL A 713 -40.53 46.90 17.17
N PHE A 714 -39.83 46.00 17.84
CA PHE A 714 -40.20 45.42 19.12
C PHE A 714 -39.29 45.98 20.22
N ILE A 715 -39.88 46.54 21.28
CA ILE A 715 -39.13 47.10 22.41
C ILE A 715 -39.73 46.52 23.71
N ASP A 716 -39.01 45.60 24.36
CA ASP A 716 -39.48 44.96 25.60
C ASP A 716 -39.05 45.77 26.83
N ASP A 717 -40.04 46.41 27.47
CA ASP A 717 -39.99 47.23 28.68
C ASP A 717 -38.81 48.21 28.72
N PRO A 718 -38.81 49.25 27.87
CA PRO A 718 -37.79 50.29 27.94
C PRO A 718 -37.93 51.14 29.21
N THR A 719 -39.08 51.07 29.89
CA THR A 719 -39.43 51.93 31.02
C THR A 719 -38.75 51.50 32.33
N GLN A 720 -38.41 50.23 32.48
CA GLN A 720 -37.79 49.72 33.71
C GLN A 720 -36.38 50.25 34.01
N CYS A 721 -35.68 50.75 32.98
CA CYS A 721 -34.30 51.24 33.09
C CYS A 721 -34.15 52.71 32.64
N MET A 722 -35.25 53.43 32.40
CA MET A 722 -35.24 54.81 31.91
C MET A 722 -36.07 55.72 32.81
N ASP A 723 -35.52 56.88 33.14
CA ASP A 723 -36.24 57.91 33.89
C ASP A 723 -37.38 58.53 33.07
N GLU A 724 -38.39 59.11 33.74
CA GLU A 724 -39.60 59.70 33.12
C GLU A 724 -39.29 60.73 32.02
N ILE A 725 -38.24 61.54 32.21
CA ILE A 725 -37.78 62.54 31.22
C ILE A 725 -37.32 61.84 29.93
N ASN A 726 -36.62 60.71 30.06
CA ASN A 726 -36.13 59.95 28.92
C ASN A 726 -37.28 59.25 28.18
N ILE A 727 -38.36 58.89 28.89
CA ILE A 727 -39.59 58.33 28.30
C ILE A 727 -40.33 59.37 27.45
N ALA A 728 -40.44 60.62 27.93
CA ALA A 728 -41.00 61.71 27.15
C ALA A 728 -40.20 61.93 25.84
N SER A 729 -38.87 61.87 25.96
CA SER A 729 -37.94 62.04 24.84
C SER A 729 -38.00 60.88 23.85
N LEU A 730 -38.16 59.66 24.36
CA LEU A 730 -38.39 58.47 23.56
C LEU A 730 -39.71 58.58 22.78
N SER A 731 -40.78 59.03 23.43
CA SER A 731 -42.07 59.30 22.77
C SER A 731 -41.92 60.26 21.59
N ASP A 732 -41.10 61.30 21.74
CA ASP A 732 -40.86 62.29 20.68
C ASP A 732 -40.07 61.68 19.53
N LEU A 733 -39.00 60.95 19.85
CA LEU A 733 -38.16 60.27 18.86
C LEU A 733 -38.98 59.25 18.07
N LEU A 734 -39.74 58.37 18.73
CA LEU A 734 -40.52 57.32 18.05
C LEU A 734 -41.58 57.92 17.11
N ARG A 735 -42.31 58.96 17.54
CA ARG A 735 -43.39 59.59 16.74
C ARG A 735 -42.87 60.34 15.52
N VAL A 736 -41.69 60.95 15.64
CA VAL A 736 -41.11 61.78 14.56
C VAL A 736 -40.25 60.93 13.63
N GLU A 737 -39.24 60.25 14.19
CA GLU A 737 -38.22 59.56 13.41
C GLU A 737 -38.72 58.20 12.92
N LEU A 738 -39.57 57.50 13.67
CA LEU A 738 -40.05 56.14 13.33
C LEU A 738 -41.51 56.13 12.89
N ARG A 739 -41.99 57.26 12.34
CA ARG A 739 -43.36 57.43 11.83
C ARG A 739 -43.75 56.40 10.75
N ASP A 740 -42.77 55.93 9.97
CA ASP A 740 -42.95 54.92 8.93
C ASP A 740 -42.98 53.48 9.46
N ARG A 741 -42.71 53.29 10.76
CA ARG A 741 -42.63 51.98 11.42
C ARG A 741 -43.87 51.69 12.27
N GLN A 742 -44.09 50.40 12.52
CA GLN A 742 -45.02 49.87 13.49
C GLN A 742 -44.24 49.55 14.77
N VAL A 743 -44.48 50.31 15.83
CA VAL A 743 -43.81 50.15 17.12
C VAL A 743 -44.68 49.30 18.04
N VAL A 744 -44.13 48.19 18.52
CA VAL A 744 -44.76 47.33 19.52
C VAL A 744 -43.90 47.35 20.77
N MET A 745 -44.46 47.85 21.86
CA MET A 745 -43.74 48.10 23.11
C MET A 745 -44.45 47.44 24.29
N SER A 746 -43.72 47.07 25.34
CA SER A 746 -44.32 46.73 26.64
C SER A 746 -43.95 47.77 27.69
N THR A 747 -44.80 47.87 28.72
CA THR A 747 -44.49 48.60 29.95
C THR A 747 -45.19 47.92 31.14
N HIS A 748 -44.66 48.10 32.33
CA HIS A 748 -45.30 47.66 33.57
C HIS A 748 -46.18 48.73 34.22
N GLU A 749 -46.08 49.98 33.77
CA GLU A 749 -46.84 51.10 34.31
C GLU A 749 -47.94 51.53 33.35
N GLN A 750 -49.18 51.58 33.85
CA GLN A 750 -50.33 51.97 33.05
C GLN A 750 -50.27 53.46 32.68
N ASP A 751 -49.78 54.32 33.58
CA ASP A 751 -49.66 55.76 33.32
C ASP A 751 -48.72 56.08 32.14
N ILE A 752 -47.62 55.32 32.01
CA ILE A 752 -46.71 55.46 30.87
C ILE A 752 -47.38 54.98 29.56
N SER A 753 -48.11 53.87 29.62
CA SER A 753 -48.89 53.36 28.48
C SER A 753 -49.88 54.41 27.97
N ASP A 754 -50.66 55.00 28.88
CA ASP A 754 -51.66 56.01 28.59
C ASP A 754 -51.01 57.28 28.05
N TYR A 755 -49.89 57.71 28.65
CA TYR A 755 -49.11 58.85 28.17
C TYR A 755 -48.62 58.66 26.73
N LEU A 756 -48.03 57.51 26.41
CA LEU A 756 -47.54 57.22 25.06
C LEU A 756 -48.67 57.14 24.04
N CYS A 757 -49.78 56.50 24.39
CA CYS A 757 -50.99 56.45 23.57
C CYS A 757 -51.55 57.85 23.30
N TYR A 758 -51.60 58.70 24.33
CA TYR A 758 -52.03 60.09 24.22
C TYR A 758 -51.13 60.89 23.27
N ARG A 759 -49.80 60.78 23.45
CA ARG A 759 -48.80 61.47 22.62
C ARG A 759 -48.89 61.02 21.16
N TYR A 760 -49.04 59.73 20.88
CA TYR A 760 -49.22 59.22 19.51
C TYR A 760 -50.54 59.71 18.89
N GLY A 761 -51.63 59.70 19.67
CA GLY A 761 -52.92 60.24 19.24
C GLY A 761 -52.84 61.72 18.85
N LYS A 762 -52.13 62.54 19.64
CA LYS A 762 -51.88 63.96 19.32
C LYS A 762 -51.06 64.17 18.04
N ALA A 763 -50.22 63.20 17.66
CA ALA A 763 -49.45 63.23 16.42
C ALA A 763 -50.24 62.73 15.19
N GLY A 764 -51.50 62.33 15.37
CA GLY A 764 -52.35 61.77 14.31
C GLY A 764 -51.96 60.34 13.91
N LEU A 765 -51.27 59.61 14.79
CA LEU A 765 -50.88 58.21 14.58
C LEU A 765 -51.89 57.26 15.23
N SER A 766 -52.07 56.10 14.62
CA SER A 766 -52.94 55.05 15.18
C SER A 766 -52.27 54.37 16.36
N ARG A 767 -53.04 54.05 17.40
CA ARG A 767 -52.52 53.52 18.67
C ARG A 767 -53.47 52.49 19.25
N LYS A 768 -52.91 51.49 19.93
CA LYS A 768 -53.67 50.45 20.60
C LYS A 768 -52.98 50.03 21.89
N GLN A 769 -53.76 49.94 22.94
CA GLN A 769 -53.37 49.41 24.24
C GLN A 769 -53.95 48.01 24.40
N VAL A 770 -53.15 47.09 24.92
CA VAL A 770 -53.51 45.68 25.13
C VAL A 770 -53.21 45.33 26.58
N ASN A 771 -54.23 45.49 27.43
CA ASN A 771 -54.13 45.20 28.84
C ASN A 771 -54.17 43.69 29.10
N LEU A 772 -53.03 43.14 29.49
CA LEU A 772 -52.88 41.69 29.67
C LEU A 772 -53.60 41.18 30.92
N LEU A 773 -53.79 42.02 31.94
CA LEU A 773 -54.51 41.62 33.15
C LEU A 773 -55.99 41.39 32.86
N GLU A 774 -56.60 42.24 32.03
CA GLU A 774 -57.99 42.09 31.60
C GLU A 774 -58.16 40.88 30.68
N LYS A 775 -57.22 40.67 29.75
CA LYS A 775 -57.24 39.54 28.82
C LYS A 775 -57.14 38.19 29.52
N VAL A 776 -56.29 38.06 30.53
CA VAL A 776 -56.17 36.82 31.32
C VAL A 776 -57.47 36.52 32.07
N LYS A 777 -58.14 37.54 32.63
CA LYS A 777 -59.46 37.37 33.27
C LYS A 777 -60.54 36.93 32.29
N LEU A 778 -60.53 37.46 31.07
CA LEU A 778 -61.49 37.08 30.01
C LEU A 778 -61.26 35.66 29.48
N SER A 779 -60.03 35.15 29.51
CA SER A 779 -59.70 33.77 29.10
C SER A 779 -59.89 32.70 30.18
N SER A 780 -60.14 33.10 31.43
CA SER A 780 -60.33 32.20 32.57
C SER A 780 -61.80 32.04 33.00
N ASN A 781 -62.71 32.77 32.36
CA ASN A 781 -64.16 32.56 32.35
C ASN A 781 -64.55 31.89 31.03
#